data_AF-A0A815PFK5-F1
#
_entry.id   AF-A0A815PFK5-F1
#
_cell.length_a   1.000
_cell.length_b   1.000
_cell.length_c   1.000
_cell.angle_alpha   90.00
_cell.angle_beta   90.00
_cell.angle_gamma   90.00
#
_symmetry.space_group_name_H-M   'P 1'
#
loop_
_entity.id
_entity.type
_entity.pdbx_description
1 polymer ?
#
loop_
_entity_poly.entity_id
_entity_poly.type
_entity_poly.pdbx_seq_one_letter_code
_entity_poly.pdbx_strand_id
1 'polypeptide(L)'
;MNIINDVNVHDIYPSHSITLTLNTERFVLVGKKLKIDKVDSTYENHGLLRRLYAKQMLSELSAFPEKNKKRILDIGLKYSLVSNFISILVLETLQQHIEHKIYPHQSRRKLYNDYITCQNNKKQEELTKNQSKLSAVLNLWQTLCKEEENSHYRSSYSRRRLSDGNLAATNTGSNTQTITLQNWDPQTPYMNKIKSSTSLQTAYQIYLNERQSYSKSPSFYFDVASYFFLQAHSSNSKQSSIDAFNQYYAQSNYNISNEYQYFGLRILTNVLELELESVQLLRTVAYKLVELGLYNLTENIFRHIVNLRSDEPQSFRDLALLLQESNSETKNLIEISDLFKKVIFGEWDNRYSEIEVTTLHELNYFVFQFHHQQQILNSIDNRLIRHLPVDLRIVMVWDTNDTDVDLHVIEPTGEECYYSHKNTAIGGMISRDFTTGYGPEEYLVRKAVKGIYTVRAKYFANHQQSLTGATTIMVHIYKYYGQSNQQKEIVTLRLNSNQEMIDVCKVNFNDDIQQISNNTVTNNQHLNTNIHSRITCDGCDMSPIIGDRYKCLFCPNIDFCQSCKSVSRTNYDSNHQYNHPLLCIKDTNEYPKSVYLNNRTKINHKDKQCNSCFMKPIIGIRYKCACGINLCEKCEFMGLHDTDHRRTKIVKSE
;
A
#
# COMPACT_ATOMS: atom_id res chain seq x y z
N MET A 1 -10.98 38.84 -10.01
CA MET A 1 -9.59 39.32 -9.85
C MET A 1 -9.64 40.85 -9.98
N ASN A 2 -9.68 41.55 -8.84
CA ASN A 2 -9.62 43.00 -8.76
C ASN A 2 -8.17 43.44 -8.87
N ILE A 3 -7.74 43.99 -10.01
CA ILE A 3 -6.45 44.68 -10.15
C ILE A 3 -6.60 45.85 -11.15
N ILE A 4 -6.48 47.08 -10.61
CA ILE A 4 -6.17 48.38 -11.24
C ILE A 4 -7.26 49.00 -12.13
N ASN A 5 -8.21 49.67 -11.47
CA ASN A 5 -8.83 50.89 -11.98
C ASN A 5 -7.95 52.05 -11.55
N ASP A 6 -7.22 52.70 -12.48
CA ASP A 6 -6.79 54.11 -12.38
C ASP A 6 -5.80 54.45 -13.51
N VAL A 7 -6.30 54.53 -14.75
CA VAL A 7 -5.62 55.30 -15.79
C VAL A 7 -6.67 56.18 -16.45
N ASN A 8 -6.55 57.48 -16.23
CA ASN A 8 -7.48 58.46 -16.76
C ASN A 8 -7.22 58.61 -18.27
N VAL A 9 -8.26 58.83 -19.08
CA VAL A 9 -8.12 58.90 -20.56
C VAL A 9 -7.11 59.99 -20.99
N HIS A 10 -6.93 61.02 -20.16
CA HIS A 10 -5.91 62.06 -20.35
C HIS A 10 -4.46 61.57 -20.25
N ASP A 11 -4.18 60.54 -19.45
CA ASP A 11 -2.82 59.98 -19.30
C ASP A 11 -2.42 59.16 -20.54
N ILE A 12 -3.40 58.76 -21.35
CA ILE A 12 -3.23 57.94 -22.56
C ILE A 12 -3.09 58.84 -23.81
N TYR A 13 -3.69 60.03 -23.82
CA TYR A 13 -3.62 61.00 -24.92
C TYR A 13 -3.48 62.46 -24.40
N PRO A 14 -2.26 63.04 -24.42
CA PRO A 14 -2.04 64.42 -23.95
C PRO A 14 -2.56 65.50 -24.91
N SER A 15 -2.89 65.15 -26.16
CA SER A 15 -3.49 66.07 -27.14
C SER A 15 -4.99 65.79 -27.29
N HIS A 16 -5.80 66.86 -27.20
CA HIS A 16 -7.27 66.83 -27.20
C HIS A 16 -7.90 66.45 -28.56
N SER A 17 -7.15 65.82 -29.48
CA SER A 17 -7.65 65.45 -30.80
C SER A 17 -7.02 64.18 -31.35
N ILE A 18 -7.85 63.22 -31.78
CA ILE A 18 -7.44 62.05 -32.56
C ILE A 18 -7.81 62.29 -34.03
N THR A 19 -6.89 61.98 -34.95
CA THR A 19 -7.17 62.02 -36.39
C THR A 19 -7.41 60.60 -36.86
N LEU A 20 -8.65 60.29 -37.26
CA LEU A 20 -8.97 59.01 -37.90
C LEU A 20 -8.78 59.16 -39.41
N THR A 21 -7.90 58.34 -39.98
CA THR A 21 -7.66 58.27 -41.41
C THR A 21 -8.28 57.00 -41.94
N LEU A 22 -9.33 57.13 -42.76
CA LEU A 22 -9.93 55.99 -43.47
C LEU A 22 -9.21 55.82 -44.81
N ASN A 23 -8.44 54.73 -44.92
CA ASN A 23 -7.86 54.32 -46.19
C ASN A 23 -8.72 53.25 -46.83
N THR A 24 -9.08 53.47 -48.09
CA THR A 24 -9.44 52.39 -49.02
C THR A 24 -8.37 52.32 -50.10
N GLU A 25 -8.22 51.17 -50.76
CA GLU A 25 -7.06 50.83 -51.62
C GLU A 25 -6.74 51.81 -52.78
N ARG A 26 -7.56 52.84 -53.03
CA ARG A 26 -7.34 53.78 -54.15
C ARG A 26 -7.34 55.27 -53.83
N PHE A 27 -7.82 55.75 -52.68
CA PHE A 27 -7.72 57.18 -52.29
C PHE A 27 -7.75 57.37 -50.77
N VAL A 28 -7.06 58.42 -50.27
CA VAL A 28 -7.20 58.92 -48.90
C VAL A 28 -8.42 59.84 -48.85
N LEU A 29 -9.52 59.39 -48.24
CA LEU A 29 -10.72 60.21 -48.07
C LEU A 29 -10.81 60.71 -46.62
N VAL A 30 -10.48 62.00 -46.47
CA VAL A 30 -10.78 62.90 -45.34
C VAL A 30 -10.34 62.42 -43.95
N GLY A 31 -9.23 62.98 -43.47
CA GLY A 31 -8.87 62.92 -42.06
C GLY A 31 -9.82 63.79 -41.23
N LYS A 32 -10.70 63.17 -40.44
CA LYS A 32 -11.55 63.91 -39.49
C LYS A 32 -10.84 63.99 -38.14
N LYS A 33 -10.47 65.20 -37.73
CA LYS A 33 -10.01 65.48 -36.36
C LYS A 33 -11.20 65.45 -35.42
N LEU A 34 -11.26 64.43 -34.56
CA LEU A 34 -12.24 64.35 -33.48
C LEU A 34 -11.64 65.02 -32.25
N LYS A 35 -12.26 66.11 -31.79
CA LYS A 35 -11.97 66.71 -30.49
C LYS A 35 -12.62 65.87 -29.40
N ILE A 36 -11.84 65.50 -28.39
CA ILE A 36 -12.33 64.76 -27.22
C ILE A 36 -12.59 65.82 -26.15
N ASP A 37 -13.83 66.32 -26.10
CA ASP A 37 -14.25 67.24 -25.04
C ASP A 37 -14.72 66.46 -23.82
N LYS A 38 -14.34 66.95 -22.63
CA LYS A 38 -14.87 66.45 -21.35
C LYS A 38 -16.40 66.62 -21.38
N VAL A 39 -17.14 65.51 -21.41
CA VAL A 39 -18.37 65.22 -20.62
C VAL A 39 -19.21 64.15 -21.34
N ASP A 40 -19.67 63.19 -20.54
CA ASP A 40 -20.71 62.16 -20.79
C ASP A 40 -20.49 61.14 -21.91
N SER A 41 -19.61 60.17 -21.65
CA SER A 41 -19.74 58.86 -22.27
C SER A 41 -19.88 57.79 -21.19
N THR A 42 -21.02 57.13 -21.16
CA THR A 42 -21.29 55.93 -20.37
C THR A 42 -20.13 54.94 -20.43
N TYR A 43 -19.89 54.23 -19.32
CA TYR A 43 -18.76 53.30 -19.09
C TYR A 43 -18.51 52.27 -20.23
N GLU A 44 -19.49 52.03 -21.10
CA GLU A 44 -19.42 51.08 -22.22
C GLU A 44 -18.41 51.47 -23.32
N ASN A 45 -18.17 52.77 -23.58
CA ASN A 45 -17.31 53.19 -24.69
C ASN A 45 -15.79 53.19 -24.39
N HIS A 46 -15.38 52.95 -23.14
CA HIS A 46 -13.96 52.90 -22.77
C HIS A 46 -13.26 51.64 -23.27
N GLY A 47 -13.98 50.53 -23.47
CA GLY A 47 -13.39 49.26 -23.92
C GLY A 47 -12.86 49.32 -25.36
N LEU A 48 -13.61 49.95 -26.26
CA LEU A 48 -13.23 50.08 -27.68
C LEU A 48 -12.01 50.99 -27.85
N LEU A 49 -12.00 52.15 -27.18
CA LEU A 49 -10.88 53.11 -27.22
C LEU A 49 -9.58 52.50 -26.67
N ARG A 50 -9.64 51.80 -25.53
CA ARG A 50 -8.50 51.08 -24.96
C ARG A 50 -7.95 50.02 -25.93
N ARG A 51 -8.82 49.30 -26.62
CA ARG A 51 -8.44 48.25 -27.57
C ARG A 51 -7.80 48.83 -28.84
N LEU A 52 -8.31 49.96 -29.35
CA LEU A 52 -7.71 50.66 -30.50
C LEU A 52 -6.33 51.22 -30.16
N TYR A 53 -6.17 51.82 -28.97
CA TYR A 53 -4.86 52.27 -28.47
C TYR A 53 -3.85 51.13 -28.36
N ALA A 54 -4.25 50.02 -27.70
CA ALA A 54 -3.38 48.87 -27.55
C ALA A 54 -2.99 48.24 -28.90
N LYS A 55 -3.88 48.22 -29.90
CA LYS A 55 -3.56 47.80 -31.28
C LYS A 55 -2.52 48.72 -31.93
N GLN A 56 -2.66 50.03 -31.77
CA GLN A 56 -1.70 50.98 -32.34
C GLN A 56 -0.32 50.84 -31.68
N MET A 57 -0.26 50.73 -30.35
CA MET A 57 1.00 50.45 -29.64
C MET A 57 1.66 49.14 -30.08
N LEU A 58 0.86 48.08 -30.24
CA LEU A 58 1.38 46.80 -30.74
C LEU A 58 1.93 46.95 -32.15
N SER A 59 1.28 47.72 -33.03
CA SER A 59 1.78 48.00 -34.38
C SER A 59 3.13 48.72 -34.37
N GLU A 60 3.32 49.70 -33.49
CA GLU A 60 4.59 50.43 -33.35
C GLU A 60 5.71 49.55 -32.78
N LEU A 61 5.41 48.79 -31.72
CA LEU A 61 6.39 47.92 -31.06
C LEU A 61 6.80 46.73 -31.95
N SER A 62 5.88 46.27 -32.80
CA SER A 62 6.11 45.15 -33.73
C SER A 62 7.05 45.50 -34.89
N ALA A 63 7.45 46.77 -35.06
CA ALA A 63 8.52 47.14 -35.98
C ALA A 63 9.87 46.54 -35.59
N PHE A 64 10.09 46.26 -34.30
CA PHE A 64 11.28 45.58 -33.77
C PHE A 64 10.88 44.51 -32.74
N PRO A 65 10.33 43.37 -33.20
CA PRO A 65 9.58 42.44 -32.35
C PRO A 65 10.46 41.75 -31.30
N GLU A 66 11.67 41.33 -31.64
CA GLU A 66 12.58 40.66 -30.69
C GLU A 66 13.06 41.58 -29.56
N LYS A 67 13.38 42.85 -29.88
CA LYS A 67 13.81 43.85 -28.89
C LYS A 67 12.67 44.22 -27.92
N ASN A 68 11.44 44.21 -28.41
CA ASN A 68 10.25 44.64 -27.66
C ASN A 68 9.40 43.47 -27.13
N LYS A 69 9.89 42.22 -27.23
CA LYS A 69 9.15 40.99 -26.95
C LYS A 69 8.35 41.02 -25.64
N LYS A 70 9.00 41.40 -24.53
CA LYS A 70 8.34 41.46 -23.21
C LYS A 70 7.16 42.44 -23.20
N ARG A 71 7.34 43.62 -23.78
CA ARG A 71 6.33 44.68 -23.81
C ARG A 71 5.17 44.35 -24.77
N ILE A 72 5.46 43.65 -25.86
CA ILE A 72 4.46 43.11 -26.80
C ILE A 72 3.61 42.02 -26.11
N LEU A 73 4.24 41.12 -25.35
CA LEU A 73 3.55 40.11 -24.56
C LEU A 73 2.67 40.75 -23.47
N ASP A 74 3.21 41.69 -22.70
CA ASP A 74 2.48 42.36 -21.62
C ASP A 74 1.25 43.10 -22.14
N ILE A 75 1.36 43.84 -23.25
CA ILE A 75 0.24 44.55 -23.86
C ILE A 75 -0.77 43.57 -24.47
N GLY A 76 -0.30 42.54 -25.18
CA GLY A 76 -1.16 41.52 -25.77
C GLY A 76 -1.99 40.77 -24.72
N LEU A 77 -1.38 40.38 -23.61
CA LEU A 77 -2.06 39.74 -22.47
C LEU A 77 -3.01 40.71 -21.76
N LYS A 78 -2.54 41.93 -21.43
CA LYS A 78 -3.32 42.94 -20.70
C LYS A 78 -4.61 43.33 -21.43
N TYR A 79 -4.58 43.39 -22.76
CA TYR A 79 -5.72 43.82 -23.58
C TYR A 79 -6.37 42.68 -24.38
N SER A 80 -5.98 41.42 -24.16
CA SER A 80 -6.50 40.25 -24.90
C SER A 80 -6.43 40.42 -26.43
N LEU A 81 -5.24 40.79 -26.92
CA LEU A 81 -4.94 41.02 -28.33
C LEU A 81 -3.90 40.02 -28.83
N VAL A 82 -4.09 39.54 -30.06
CA VAL A 82 -3.11 38.70 -30.76
C VAL A 82 -1.89 39.54 -31.10
N SER A 83 -0.72 38.96 -30.91
CA SER A 83 0.56 39.55 -31.28
C SER A 83 1.51 38.45 -31.75
N ASN A 84 2.69 38.82 -32.26
CA ASN A 84 3.67 37.88 -32.81
C ASN A 84 4.11 36.77 -31.83
N PHE A 85 3.85 36.94 -30.53
CA PHE A 85 4.25 35.99 -29.48
C PHE A 85 3.06 35.37 -28.72
N ILE A 86 1.82 35.62 -29.17
CA ILE A 86 0.60 35.08 -28.57
C ILE A 86 -0.23 34.43 -29.69
N SER A 87 -0.40 33.12 -29.64
CA SER A 87 -1.29 32.39 -30.54
C SER A 87 -2.73 32.40 -30.01
N ILE A 88 -3.71 32.47 -30.92
CA ILE A 88 -5.11 32.16 -30.60
C ILE A 88 -5.35 30.69 -30.92
N LEU A 89 -5.94 29.98 -29.95
CA LEU A 89 -6.60 28.71 -30.19
C LEU A 89 -8.08 28.98 -30.50
N VAL A 90 -8.48 28.85 -31.76
CA VAL A 90 -9.89 28.96 -32.16
C VAL A 90 -10.51 27.56 -32.14
N LEU A 91 -11.51 27.38 -31.28
CA LEU A 91 -12.24 26.13 -31.15
C LEU A 91 -13.65 26.31 -31.74
N GLU A 92 -13.91 25.64 -32.85
CA GLU A 92 -15.16 25.74 -33.60
C GLU A 92 -16.07 24.54 -33.34
N THR A 93 -15.48 23.36 -33.23
CA THR A 93 -16.23 22.11 -33.10
C THR A 93 -16.29 21.62 -31.65
N LEU A 94 -17.31 20.82 -31.36
CA LEU A 94 -17.45 20.17 -30.06
C LEU A 94 -16.22 19.32 -29.72
N GLN A 95 -15.68 18.59 -30.71
CA GLN A 95 -14.53 17.73 -30.54
C GLN A 95 -13.29 18.50 -30.08
N GLN A 96 -13.01 19.64 -30.70
CA GLN A 96 -11.90 20.52 -30.33
C GLN A 96 -12.05 21.04 -28.89
N HIS A 97 -13.26 21.42 -28.49
CA HIS A 97 -13.55 21.84 -27.11
C HIS A 97 -13.32 20.70 -26.10
N ILE A 98 -13.70 19.47 -26.45
CA ILE A 98 -13.49 18.27 -25.63
C ILE A 98 -12.00 17.95 -25.50
N GLU A 99 -11.27 17.93 -26.60
CA GLU A 99 -9.84 17.58 -26.66
C GLU A 99 -8.99 18.55 -25.83
N HIS A 100 -9.23 19.85 -25.98
CA HIS A 100 -8.48 20.87 -25.26
C HIS A 100 -9.03 21.19 -23.87
N LYS A 101 -10.13 20.53 -23.46
CA LYS A 101 -10.81 20.75 -22.16
C LYS A 101 -11.19 22.22 -21.92
N ILE A 102 -11.58 22.94 -22.98
CA ILE A 102 -11.98 24.34 -22.92
C ILE A 102 -13.49 24.45 -23.09
N TYR A 103 -14.16 25.11 -22.14
CA TYR A 103 -15.61 25.32 -22.21
C TYR A 103 -15.99 26.22 -23.39
N PRO A 104 -16.98 25.84 -24.22
CA PRO A 104 -17.56 26.76 -25.19
C PRO A 104 -18.11 28.01 -24.51
N HIS A 105 -18.06 29.16 -25.19
CA HIS A 105 -18.67 30.38 -24.68
C HIS A 105 -20.20 30.24 -24.61
N GLN A 106 -20.83 30.75 -23.55
CA GLN A 106 -22.27 30.59 -23.27
C GLN A 106 -23.20 31.16 -24.37
N SER A 107 -22.70 32.10 -25.17
CA SER A 107 -23.45 32.62 -26.33
C SER A 107 -23.73 31.53 -27.39
N ARG A 108 -22.86 30.53 -27.52
CA ARG A 108 -23.05 29.37 -28.39
C ARG A 108 -23.86 28.28 -27.66
N ARG A 109 -25.12 28.58 -27.35
CA ARG A 109 -25.99 27.74 -26.48
C ARG A 109 -26.02 26.26 -26.86
N LYS A 110 -26.18 25.93 -28.15
CA LYS A 110 -26.21 24.53 -28.62
C LYS A 110 -24.88 23.82 -28.31
N LEU A 111 -23.76 24.37 -28.78
CA LEU A 111 -22.42 23.83 -28.55
C LEU A 111 -22.08 23.72 -27.06
N TYR A 112 -22.49 24.70 -26.26
CA TYR A 112 -22.32 24.69 -24.80
C TYR A 112 -23.11 23.54 -24.16
N ASN A 113 -24.40 23.40 -24.50
CA ASN A 113 -25.24 22.33 -23.97
C ASN A 113 -24.77 20.94 -24.41
N ASP A 114 -24.34 20.78 -25.66
CA ASP A 114 -23.79 19.53 -26.20
C ASP A 114 -22.49 19.16 -25.45
N TYR A 115 -21.63 20.16 -25.17
CA TYR A 115 -20.41 19.97 -24.36
C TYR A 115 -20.72 19.55 -22.93
N ILE A 116 -21.64 20.24 -22.24
CA ILE A 116 -22.05 19.88 -20.88
C ILE A 116 -22.67 18.48 -20.85
N THR A 117 -23.50 18.13 -21.82
CA THR A 117 -24.10 16.79 -21.94
C THR A 117 -23.01 15.74 -22.15
N CYS A 118 -22.05 15.97 -23.04
CA CYS A 118 -20.93 15.07 -23.25
C CYS A 118 -20.09 14.89 -21.97
N GLN A 119 -19.82 15.96 -21.23
CA GLN A 119 -19.08 15.90 -19.96
C GLN A 119 -19.87 15.13 -18.88
N ASN A 120 -21.18 15.36 -18.78
CA ASN A 120 -22.04 14.62 -17.85
C ASN A 120 -22.12 13.13 -18.19
N ASN A 121 -22.25 12.79 -19.48
CA ASN A 121 -22.25 11.41 -19.94
C ASN A 121 -20.90 10.74 -19.65
N LYS A 122 -19.78 11.39 -19.98
CA LYS A 122 -18.44 10.89 -19.63
C LYS A 122 -18.29 10.68 -18.12
N LYS A 123 -18.79 11.60 -17.30
CA LYS A 123 -18.77 11.46 -15.83
C LYS A 123 -19.65 10.30 -15.35
N GLN A 124 -20.81 10.08 -15.96
CA GLN A 124 -21.66 8.93 -15.64
C GLN A 124 -21.05 7.60 -16.10
N GLU A 125 -20.43 7.56 -17.28
CA GLU A 125 -19.66 6.42 -17.78
C GLU A 125 -18.49 6.11 -16.86
N GLU A 126 -17.74 7.11 -16.41
CA GLU A 126 -16.65 6.94 -15.45
C GLU A 126 -17.15 6.44 -14.09
N LEU A 127 -18.26 6.99 -13.58
CA LEU A 127 -18.88 6.52 -12.33
C LEU A 127 -19.36 5.06 -12.42
N THR A 128 -20.03 4.68 -13.52
CA THR A 128 -20.50 3.31 -13.74
C THR A 128 -19.33 2.34 -13.91
N LYS A 129 -18.28 2.75 -14.62
CA LYS A 129 -17.03 1.98 -14.76
C LYS A 129 -16.35 1.77 -13.40
N ASN A 130 -16.21 2.82 -12.59
CA ASN A 130 -15.63 2.75 -11.25
C ASN A 130 -16.45 1.84 -10.32
N GLN A 131 -17.78 1.92 -10.38
CA GLN A 131 -18.66 1.01 -9.62
C GLN A 131 -18.49 -0.45 -10.06
N SER A 132 -18.40 -0.69 -11.38
CA SER A 132 -18.15 -2.02 -11.92
C SER A 132 -16.80 -2.58 -11.45
N LYS A 133 -15.72 -1.80 -11.55
CA LYS A 133 -14.39 -2.19 -11.05
C LYS A 133 -14.41 -2.48 -9.55
N LEU A 134 -15.01 -1.60 -8.75
CA LEU A 134 -15.15 -1.80 -7.31
C LEU A 134 -15.91 -3.09 -6.99
N SER A 135 -16.99 -3.40 -7.71
CA SER A 135 -17.74 -4.65 -7.49
C SER A 135 -16.91 -5.89 -7.84
N ALA A 136 -16.12 -5.85 -8.92
CA ALA A 136 -15.23 -6.94 -9.30
C ALA A 136 -14.14 -7.17 -8.23
N VAL A 137 -13.49 -6.09 -7.77
CA VAL A 137 -12.48 -6.14 -6.71
C VAL A 137 -13.08 -6.67 -5.41
N LEU A 138 -14.28 -6.23 -5.03
CA LEU A 138 -14.97 -6.74 -3.83
C LEU A 138 -15.27 -8.23 -3.92
N ASN A 139 -15.67 -8.73 -5.09
CA ASN A 139 -15.92 -10.16 -5.29
C ASN A 139 -14.64 -10.99 -5.16
N LEU A 140 -13.54 -10.53 -5.75
CA LEU A 140 -12.22 -11.17 -5.59
C LEU A 140 -11.80 -11.19 -4.12
N TRP A 141 -11.90 -10.03 -3.46
CA TRP A 141 -11.54 -9.88 -2.05
C TRP A 141 -12.36 -10.78 -1.12
N GLN A 142 -13.68 -10.81 -1.30
CA GLN A 142 -14.55 -11.67 -0.51
C GLN A 142 -14.29 -13.16 -0.73
N THR A 143 -13.89 -13.56 -1.94
CA THR A 143 -13.54 -14.95 -2.27
C THR A 143 -12.30 -15.36 -1.50
N LEU A 144 -11.22 -14.57 -1.59
CA LEU A 144 -9.98 -14.80 -0.85
C LEU A 144 -10.23 -14.88 0.66
N CYS A 145 -10.98 -13.92 1.21
CA CYS A 145 -11.31 -13.90 2.64
C CYS A 145 -12.00 -15.18 3.11
N LYS A 146 -12.93 -15.72 2.31
CA LYS A 146 -13.61 -16.99 2.60
C LYS A 146 -12.66 -18.18 2.49
N GLU A 147 -11.77 -18.18 1.52
CA GLU A 147 -10.77 -19.24 1.36
C GLU A 147 -9.80 -19.28 2.55
N GLU A 148 -9.33 -18.13 3.03
CA GLU A 148 -8.50 -18.03 4.25
C GLU A 148 -9.23 -18.45 5.53
N GLU A 149 -10.53 -18.21 5.62
CA GLU A 149 -11.35 -18.73 6.73
C GLU A 149 -11.48 -20.26 6.65
N ASN A 150 -11.70 -20.80 5.45
CA ASN A 150 -11.82 -22.24 5.24
C ASN A 150 -10.49 -22.98 5.46
N SER A 151 -9.36 -22.38 5.07
CA SER A 151 -8.03 -22.95 5.29
C SER A 151 -7.72 -23.10 6.78
N HIS A 152 -8.22 -22.19 7.63
CA HIS A 152 -8.17 -22.33 9.08
C HIS A 152 -8.83 -23.62 9.57
N TYR A 153 -10.02 -23.94 9.06
CA TYR A 153 -10.74 -25.17 9.43
C TYR A 153 -9.95 -26.42 9.03
N ARG A 154 -9.36 -26.45 7.82
CA ARG A 154 -8.49 -27.55 7.37
C ARG A 154 -7.28 -27.75 8.30
N SER A 155 -6.59 -26.66 8.65
CA SER A 155 -5.44 -26.70 9.59
C SER A 155 -5.79 -27.25 10.97
N SER A 156 -7.04 -27.05 11.43
CA SER A 156 -7.52 -27.50 12.74
C SER A 156 -7.83 -29.00 12.76
N TYR A 157 -8.28 -29.54 11.62
CA TYR A 157 -8.58 -30.96 11.45
C TYR A 157 -7.31 -31.78 11.24
N SER A 158 -6.39 -31.31 10.37
CA SER A 158 -5.11 -31.97 10.09
C SER A 158 -4.20 -32.03 11.34
N ARG A 159 -4.25 -31.01 12.21
CA ARG A 159 -3.54 -31.01 13.51
C ARG A 159 -3.97 -32.13 14.46
N ARG A 160 -5.24 -32.56 14.43
CA ARG A 160 -5.71 -33.69 15.27
C ARG A 160 -5.17 -35.04 14.78
N ARG A 161 -4.78 -35.16 13.50
CA ARG A 161 -4.15 -36.36 12.95
C ARG A 161 -2.64 -36.39 13.19
N LEU A 162 -1.98 -35.23 13.12
CA LEU A 162 -0.52 -35.13 13.32
C LEU A 162 -0.10 -35.35 14.79
N SER A 163 -1.01 -35.25 15.76
CA SER A 163 -0.74 -35.65 17.15
C SER A 163 -0.65 -37.16 17.37
N ASP A 164 -1.02 -37.98 16.38
CA ASP A 164 -1.03 -39.45 16.48
C ASP A 164 0.13 -40.13 15.71
N GLY A 165 1.04 -39.36 15.12
CA GLY A 165 2.20 -39.86 14.37
C GLY A 165 3.53 -39.44 14.99
N ASN A 166 4.30 -40.40 15.48
CA ASN A 166 5.65 -40.22 16.03
C ASN A 166 6.57 -39.46 15.05
N LEU A 167 6.89 -38.20 15.33
CA LEU A 167 7.99 -37.47 14.72
C LEU A 167 9.25 -37.66 15.57
N ALA A 168 10.21 -38.40 15.01
CA ALA A 168 11.51 -38.66 15.62
C ALA A 168 12.30 -37.35 15.79
N ALA A 169 12.58 -36.99 17.04
CA ALA A 169 13.37 -35.83 17.40
C ALA A 169 14.87 -36.19 17.40
N THR A 170 15.65 -35.55 16.54
CA THR A 170 17.11 -35.45 16.70
C THR A 170 17.45 -34.03 17.15
N ASN A 171 17.80 -33.90 18.43
CA ASN A 171 18.27 -32.68 19.07
C ASN A 171 19.76 -32.47 18.80
N THR A 172 20.15 -31.27 18.34
CA THR A 172 21.32 -30.51 18.83
C THR A 172 21.30 -29.07 18.28
N GLY A 173 21.30 -28.07 19.17
CA GLY A 173 21.98 -26.78 18.97
C GLY A 173 21.14 -25.51 18.69
N SER A 174 21.10 -24.61 19.67
CA SER A 174 20.84 -23.15 19.57
C SER A 174 19.52 -22.68 18.92
N ASN A 175 18.47 -22.59 19.74
CA ASN A 175 17.12 -22.13 19.36
C ASN A 175 17.02 -20.60 19.23
N THR A 176 17.20 -20.12 18.01
CA THR A 176 16.59 -18.87 17.53
C THR A 176 15.72 -19.20 16.32
N GLN A 177 14.53 -18.60 16.21
CA GLN A 177 13.72 -18.74 15.01
C GLN A 177 14.44 -17.99 13.88
N THR A 178 15.17 -18.72 13.03
CA THR A 178 16.01 -18.12 11.99
C THR A 178 15.41 -18.33 10.60
N ILE A 179 15.58 -17.30 9.76
CA ILE A 179 15.46 -17.43 8.31
C ILE A 179 16.88 -17.68 7.82
N THR A 180 17.12 -18.85 7.21
CA THR A 180 18.43 -19.17 6.61
C THR A 180 18.36 -18.81 5.14
N LEU A 181 19.16 -17.82 4.75
CA LEU A 181 19.27 -17.33 3.38
C LEU A 181 20.32 -18.13 2.59
N GLN A 182 20.03 -18.43 1.33
CA GLN A 182 21.02 -18.94 0.41
C GLN A 182 21.74 -17.77 -0.26
N ASN A 183 23.05 -17.64 -0.03
CA ASN A 183 23.83 -16.59 -0.66
C ASN A 183 24.17 -16.98 -2.11
N TRP A 184 23.89 -16.09 -3.06
CA TRP A 184 24.34 -16.18 -4.44
C TRP A 184 25.88 -16.17 -4.49
N ASP A 185 26.49 -17.23 -5.03
CA ASP A 185 27.94 -17.33 -5.19
C ASP A 185 28.39 -17.67 -6.62
N PRO A 186 28.63 -16.66 -7.48
CA PRO A 186 29.02 -16.87 -8.87
C PRO A 186 30.46 -17.39 -8.98
N GLN A 187 30.64 -18.47 -9.76
CA GLN A 187 31.95 -19.09 -10.04
C GLN A 187 32.61 -18.49 -11.29
N THR A 188 32.65 -17.17 -11.39
CA THR A 188 33.19 -16.46 -12.56
C THR A 188 34.69 -16.16 -12.41
N PRO A 189 35.44 -16.03 -13.53
CA PRO A 189 36.89 -15.76 -13.47
C PRO A 189 37.25 -14.49 -12.71
N TYR A 190 36.45 -13.42 -12.83
CA TYR A 190 36.69 -12.16 -12.12
C TYR A 190 36.39 -12.29 -10.62
N MET A 191 35.35 -13.06 -10.23
CA MET A 191 35.04 -13.27 -8.82
C MET A 191 36.08 -14.11 -8.10
N ASN A 192 36.66 -15.11 -8.76
CA ASN A 192 37.73 -15.91 -8.18
C ASN A 192 38.98 -15.06 -7.86
N LYS A 193 39.28 -14.05 -8.69
CA LYS A 193 40.36 -13.08 -8.42
C LYS A 193 40.01 -12.14 -7.26
N ILE A 194 38.77 -11.69 -7.17
CA ILE A 194 38.35 -10.78 -6.10
C ILE A 194 38.31 -11.50 -4.75
N LYS A 195 37.80 -12.74 -4.71
CA LYS A 195 37.75 -13.56 -3.49
C LYS A 195 39.11 -13.99 -2.96
N SER A 196 40.15 -14.01 -3.80
CA SER A 196 41.52 -14.32 -3.36
C SER A 196 42.22 -13.12 -2.69
N SER A 197 41.60 -11.94 -2.70
CA SER A 197 42.12 -10.76 -2.01
C SER A 197 42.06 -10.92 -0.48
N THR A 198 43.03 -10.33 0.20
CA THR A 198 43.13 -10.38 1.68
C THR A 198 42.74 -9.06 2.34
N SER A 199 42.49 -7.99 1.58
CA SER A 199 42.12 -6.67 2.10
C SER A 199 41.11 -5.96 1.21
N LEU A 200 40.35 -5.02 1.79
CA LEU A 200 39.39 -4.18 1.06
C LEU A 200 40.03 -3.47 -0.14
N GLN A 201 41.20 -2.85 0.05
CA GLN A 201 41.86 -2.07 -1.00
C GLN A 201 42.33 -2.97 -2.14
N THR A 202 42.86 -4.17 -1.83
CA THR A 202 43.28 -5.11 -2.88
C THR A 202 42.08 -5.63 -3.66
N ALA A 203 40.96 -5.97 -2.99
CA ALA A 203 39.70 -6.33 -3.64
C ALA A 203 39.22 -5.25 -4.61
N TYR A 204 39.23 -3.99 -4.17
CA TYR A 204 38.76 -2.87 -4.97
C TYR A 204 39.69 -2.57 -6.17
N GLN A 205 41.00 -2.72 -6.00
CA GLN A 205 41.95 -2.59 -7.12
C GLN A 205 41.75 -3.68 -8.18
N ILE A 206 41.51 -4.92 -7.76
CA ILE A 206 41.20 -6.03 -8.68
C ILE A 206 39.90 -5.71 -9.44
N TYR A 207 38.87 -5.21 -8.76
CA TYR A 207 37.65 -4.73 -9.42
C TYR A 207 37.95 -3.67 -10.50
N LEU A 208 38.75 -2.64 -10.21
CA LEU A 208 39.07 -1.59 -11.16
C LEU A 208 39.79 -2.12 -12.41
N ASN A 209 40.65 -3.13 -12.24
CA ASN A 209 41.36 -3.79 -13.34
C ASN A 209 40.39 -4.62 -14.19
N GLU A 210 39.59 -5.49 -13.56
CA GLU A 210 38.63 -6.35 -14.28
C GLU A 210 37.52 -5.52 -14.95
N ARG A 211 37.15 -4.35 -14.40
CA ARG A 211 36.16 -3.45 -14.99
C ARG A 211 36.49 -3.06 -16.42
N GLN A 212 37.77 -3.01 -16.81
CA GLN A 212 38.15 -2.71 -18.19
C GLN A 212 37.62 -3.77 -19.17
N SER A 213 37.63 -5.04 -18.76
CA SER A 213 37.17 -6.17 -19.57
C SER A 213 35.65 -6.41 -19.47
N TYR A 214 35.03 -6.06 -18.34
CA TYR A 214 33.61 -6.34 -18.08
C TYR A 214 32.73 -5.09 -17.97
N SER A 215 33.20 -3.95 -18.50
CA SER A 215 32.55 -2.63 -18.33
C SER A 215 31.09 -2.58 -18.77
N LYS A 216 30.69 -3.39 -19.76
CA LYS A 216 29.33 -3.46 -20.32
C LYS A 216 28.46 -4.57 -19.71
N SER A 217 28.94 -5.30 -18.71
CA SER A 217 28.22 -6.41 -18.12
C SER A 217 27.54 -5.97 -16.82
N PRO A 218 26.21 -5.82 -16.76
CA PRO A 218 25.50 -5.54 -15.51
C PRO A 218 25.82 -6.59 -14.44
N SER A 219 25.92 -7.86 -14.86
CA SER A 219 26.23 -8.99 -13.99
C SER A 219 27.53 -8.84 -13.21
N PHE A 220 28.56 -8.31 -13.87
CA PHE A 220 29.84 -8.05 -13.23
C PHE A 220 29.69 -7.08 -12.05
N TYR A 221 28.97 -5.97 -12.23
CA TYR A 221 28.79 -5.00 -11.15
C TYR A 221 27.94 -5.54 -10.00
N PHE A 222 26.87 -6.30 -10.29
CA PHE A 222 26.04 -6.92 -9.26
C PHE A 222 26.80 -7.95 -8.42
N ASP A 223 27.56 -8.83 -9.07
CA ASP A 223 28.32 -9.89 -8.39
C ASP A 223 29.40 -9.28 -7.48
N VAL A 224 30.14 -8.29 -8.00
CA VAL A 224 31.17 -7.60 -7.22
C VAL A 224 30.55 -6.79 -6.08
N ALA A 225 29.50 -6.00 -6.33
CA ALA A 225 28.83 -5.24 -5.27
C ALA A 225 28.31 -6.15 -4.15
N SER A 226 27.70 -7.29 -4.51
CA SER A 226 27.20 -8.28 -3.56
C SER A 226 28.32 -8.84 -2.68
N TYR A 227 29.51 -9.10 -3.24
CA TYR A 227 30.68 -9.49 -2.45
C TYR A 227 31.05 -8.43 -1.41
N PHE A 228 31.12 -7.14 -1.80
CA PHE A 228 31.44 -6.07 -0.86
C PHE A 228 30.39 -5.97 0.26
N PHE A 229 29.09 -6.10 -0.05
CA PHE A 229 28.04 -6.12 0.98
C PHE A 229 28.15 -7.33 1.92
N LEU A 230 28.44 -8.53 1.42
CA LEU A 230 28.65 -9.73 2.24
C LEU A 230 29.85 -9.59 3.19
N GLN A 231 30.95 -9.00 2.71
CA GLN A 231 32.11 -8.73 3.56
C GLN A 231 31.79 -7.69 4.65
N ALA A 232 30.94 -6.69 4.36
CA ALA A 232 30.50 -5.72 5.34
C ALA A 232 29.79 -6.38 6.54
N HIS A 233 28.87 -7.32 6.28
CA HIS A 233 28.16 -8.06 7.33
C HIS A 233 29.10 -8.93 8.19
N SER A 234 30.14 -9.49 7.58
CA SER A 234 31.14 -10.33 8.27
C SER A 234 32.12 -9.50 9.14
N SER A 235 32.25 -8.20 8.88
CA SER A 235 33.25 -7.31 9.47
C SER A 235 32.78 -6.54 10.71
N ASN A 236 31.59 -6.82 11.23
CA ASN A 236 30.91 -6.05 12.30
C ASN A 236 31.57 -6.11 13.70
N SER A 237 32.89 -6.31 13.81
CA SER A 237 33.63 -6.33 15.08
C SER A 237 34.78 -5.32 15.20
N LYS A 238 35.03 -4.43 14.22
CA LYS A 238 36.07 -3.39 14.40
C LYS A 238 35.66 -2.05 13.78
N GLN A 239 35.34 -1.12 14.66
CA GLN A 239 35.27 0.31 14.37
C GLN A 239 36.70 0.80 14.04
N SER A 240 36.98 1.12 12.78
CA SER A 240 38.23 1.79 12.39
C SER A 240 37.94 3.24 12.00
N SER A 241 38.56 4.15 12.76
CA SER A 241 38.76 5.59 12.55
C SER A 241 38.27 6.17 11.20
N ILE A 242 37.04 6.69 11.20
CA ILE A 242 36.45 7.48 10.11
C ILE A 242 36.74 8.96 10.39
N ASP A 243 38.00 9.38 10.27
CA ASP A 243 38.37 10.79 10.56
C ASP A 243 38.78 11.59 9.32
N ALA A 244 39.06 10.94 8.17
CA ALA A 244 39.51 11.65 6.96
C ALA A 244 38.43 11.79 5.86
N PHE A 245 37.31 11.06 5.94
CA PHE A 245 36.32 10.98 4.85
C PHE A 245 34.99 11.72 5.15
N ASN A 246 34.65 11.91 6.43
CA ASN A 246 33.41 12.55 6.86
C ASN A 246 33.33 14.04 6.51
N GLN A 247 34.44 14.72 6.21
CA GLN A 247 34.44 16.16 6.00
C GLN A 247 33.78 16.60 4.67
N TYR A 248 33.63 15.70 3.70
CA TYR A 248 33.04 16.01 2.38
C TYR A 248 31.58 15.54 2.22
N TYR A 249 31.11 14.60 3.06
CA TYR A 249 29.75 14.01 2.96
C TYR A 249 28.88 14.17 4.22
N ALA A 250 29.35 14.86 5.25
CA ALA A 250 28.55 15.22 6.44
C ALA A 250 27.32 16.12 6.15
N GLN A 251 27.08 16.51 4.90
CA GLN A 251 25.89 17.24 4.46
C GLN A 251 24.80 16.34 3.84
N SER A 252 25.07 15.06 3.62
CA SER A 252 24.10 14.11 3.06
C SER A 252 23.67 13.11 4.14
N ASN A 253 22.37 13.05 4.45
CA ASN A 253 21.72 12.27 5.52
C ASN A 253 21.84 10.72 5.39
N TYR A 254 22.97 10.18 4.93
CA TYR A 254 23.19 8.74 4.74
C TYR A 254 24.22 8.23 5.74
N ASN A 255 23.78 7.40 6.69
CA ASN A 255 24.65 6.72 7.66
C ASN A 255 25.38 5.53 7.00
N ILE A 256 26.38 5.80 6.16
CA ILE A 256 27.30 4.77 5.64
C ILE A 256 28.49 4.70 6.59
N SER A 257 28.47 3.77 7.54
CA SER A 257 29.53 3.63 8.56
C SER A 257 30.59 2.59 8.21
N ASN A 258 30.45 1.86 7.09
CA ASN A 258 31.34 0.76 6.69
C ASN A 258 31.93 1.01 5.29
N GLU A 259 33.26 0.98 5.17
CA GLU A 259 33.96 1.16 3.88
C GLU A 259 33.54 0.13 2.83
N TYR A 260 33.30 -1.13 3.23
CA TYR A 260 32.81 -2.15 2.31
C TYR A 260 31.43 -1.78 1.73
N GLN A 261 30.53 -1.21 2.54
CA GLN A 261 29.22 -0.74 2.06
C GLN A 261 29.35 0.43 1.09
N TYR A 262 30.29 1.36 1.35
CA TYR A 262 30.56 2.48 0.46
C TYR A 262 31.01 2.00 -0.93
N PHE A 263 32.01 1.11 -0.98
CA PHE A 263 32.49 0.58 -2.25
C PHE A 263 31.44 -0.28 -2.94
N GLY A 264 30.71 -1.12 -2.19
CA GLY A 264 29.59 -1.90 -2.73
C GLY A 264 28.54 -1.01 -3.40
N LEU A 265 28.12 0.08 -2.73
CA LEU A 265 27.15 1.03 -3.27
C LEU A 265 27.68 1.73 -4.53
N ARG A 266 28.93 2.21 -4.50
CA ARG A 266 29.57 2.86 -5.65
C ARG A 266 29.69 1.93 -6.85
N ILE A 267 29.94 0.64 -6.62
CA ILE A 267 30.02 -0.37 -7.68
C ILE A 267 28.62 -0.61 -8.27
N LEU A 268 27.62 -0.81 -7.39
CA LEU A 268 26.23 -1.06 -7.76
C LEU A 268 25.63 0.07 -8.60
N THR A 269 25.88 1.34 -8.24
CA THR A 269 25.30 2.49 -8.96
C THR A 269 25.86 2.65 -10.38
N ASN A 270 27.01 2.08 -10.72
CA ASN A 270 27.49 2.10 -12.12
C ASN A 270 26.53 1.37 -13.07
N VAL A 271 25.72 0.44 -12.55
CA VAL A 271 24.68 -0.24 -13.36
C VAL A 271 23.69 0.76 -13.93
N LEU A 272 23.38 1.83 -13.20
CA LEU A 272 22.47 2.90 -13.64
C LEU A 272 23.03 3.71 -14.82
N GLU A 273 24.34 3.65 -15.06
CA GLU A 273 25.03 4.37 -16.14
C GLU A 273 25.21 3.53 -17.41
N LEU A 274 24.97 2.20 -17.35
CA LEU A 274 25.20 1.32 -18.50
C LEU A 274 24.22 1.59 -19.65
N GLU A 275 22.94 1.69 -19.32
CA GLU A 275 21.86 2.00 -20.24
C GLU A 275 20.88 2.93 -19.55
N LEU A 276 21.01 4.23 -19.85
CA LEU A 276 20.10 5.25 -19.36
C LEU A 276 18.67 4.85 -19.73
N GLU A 277 17.76 4.90 -18.75
CA GLU A 277 16.33 4.58 -18.88
C GLU A 277 15.99 3.08 -19.05
N SER A 278 16.94 2.17 -18.89
CA SER A 278 16.62 0.73 -18.81
C SER A 278 15.87 0.41 -17.52
N VAL A 279 14.54 0.30 -17.60
CA VAL A 279 13.66 0.04 -16.43
C VAL A 279 14.05 -1.24 -15.70
N GLN A 280 14.47 -2.28 -16.43
CA GLN A 280 14.93 -3.53 -15.84
C GLN A 280 16.12 -3.25 -14.92
N LEU A 281 17.18 -2.60 -15.41
CA LEU A 281 18.37 -2.27 -14.61
C LEU A 281 18.05 -1.36 -13.42
N LEU A 282 17.20 -0.34 -13.63
CA LEU A 282 16.73 0.54 -12.57
C LEU A 282 16.06 -0.27 -11.45
N ARG A 283 15.17 -1.21 -11.81
CA ARG A 283 14.44 -2.05 -10.87
C ARG A 283 15.36 -3.02 -10.14
N THR A 284 16.30 -3.67 -10.84
CA THR A 284 17.28 -4.57 -10.21
C THR A 284 18.12 -3.84 -9.15
N VAL A 285 18.60 -2.63 -9.48
CA VAL A 285 19.34 -1.80 -8.52
C VAL A 285 18.44 -1.38 -7.36
N ALA A 286 17.21 -0.93 -7.63
CA ALA A 286 16.26 -0.55 -6.59
C ALA A 286 15.95 -1.71 -5.63
N TYR A 287 15.71 -2.92 -6.14
CA TYR A 287 15.47 -4.10 -5.31
C TYR A 287 16.66 -4.42 -4.41
N LYS A 288 17.89 -4.30 -4.94
CA LYS A 288 19.09 -4.50 -4.11
C LYS A 288 19.23 -3.42 -3.04
N LEU A 289 18.93 -2.16 -3.34
CA LEU A 289 18.98 -1.08 -2.37
C LEU A 289 17.88 -1.22 -1.28
N VAL A 290 16.70 -1.73 -1.64
CA VAL A 290 15.62 -2.07 -0.70
C VAL A 290 16.05 -3.20 0.24
N GLU A 291 16.66 -4.26 -0.28
CA GLU A 291 17.23 -5.35 0.55
C GLU A 291 18.24 -4.80 1.56
N LEU A 292 19.06 -3.82 1.17
CA LEU A 292 20.05 -3.18 2.04
C LEU A 292 19.47 -2.14 3.00
N GLY A 293 18.15 -1.86 2.95
CA GLY A 293 17.49 -0.84 3.77
C GLY A 293 17.81 0.61 3.36
N LEU A 294 18.37 0.84 2.17
CA LEU A 294 18.77 2.16 1.65
C LEU A 294 17.59 2.88 0.97
N TYR A 295 16.51 3.08 1.72
CA TYR A 295 15.22 3.52 1.17
C TYR A 295 15.25 4.92 0.52
N ASN A 296 15.99 5.86 1.12
CA ASN A 296 16.09 7.24 0.62
C ASN A 296 16.73 7.31 -0.79
N LEU A 297 17.74 6.47 -1.08
CA LEU A 297 18.34 6.40 -2.41
C LEU A 297 17.38 5.75 -3.41
N THR A 298 16.64 4.75 -2.94
CA THR A 298 15.73 3.95 -3.77
C THR A 298 14.50 4.74 -4.21
N GLU A 299 14.02 5.68 -3.40
CA GLU A 299 12.82 6.47 -3.71
C GLU A 299 12.92 7.20 -5.05
N ASN A 300 14.06 7.85 -5.31
CA ASN A 300 14.28 8.55 -6.58
C ASN A 300 14.24 7.59 -7.79
N ILE A 301 14.76 6.38 -7.62
CA ILE A 301 14.78 5.36 -8.67
C ILE A 301 13.36 4.86 -8.94
N PHE A 302 12.58 4.51 -7.90
CA PHE A 302 11.19 4.07 -8.11
C PHE A 302 10.28 5.17 -8.64
N ARG A 303 10.45 6.42 -8.21
CA ARG A 303 9.73 7.56 -8.81
C ARG A 303 10.05 7.70 -10.30
N HIS A 304 11.31 7.51 -10.68
CA HIS A 304 11.70 7.52 -12.08
C HIS A 304 11.10 6.34 -12.86
N ILE A 305 11.10 5.13 -12.30
CA ILE A 305 10.46 3.94 -12.89
C ILE A 305 8.96 4.18 -13.12
N VAL A 306 8.24 4.74 -12.14
CA VAL A 306 6.80 5.09 -12.28
C VAL A 306 6.55 6.03 -13.45
N ASN A 307 7.45 6.99 -13.71
CA ASN A 307 7.34 7.89 -14.84
C ASN A 307 7.59 7.18 -16.18
N LEU A 308 8.57 6.27 -16.23
CA LEU A 308 8.92 5.51 -17.44
C LEU A 308 7.90 4.40 -17.76
N ARG A 309 7.21 3.89 -16.75
CA ARG A 309 6.24 2.80 -16.84
C ARG A 309 4.99 3.08 -16.01
N SER A 310 4.27 4.12 -16.43
CA SER A 310 2.97 4.47 -15.83
C SER A 310 1.84 3.51 -16.26
N ASP A 311 2.13 2.60 -17.19
CA ASP A 311 1.26 1.57 -17.75
C ASP A 311 1.29 0.23 -16.98
N GLU A 312 2.22 0.05 -16.04
CA GLU A 312 2.32 -1.18 -15.24
C GLU A 312 2.00 -0.94 -13.75
N PRO A 313 1.17 -1.80 -13.12
CA PRO A 313 0.80 -1.63 -11.72
C PRO A 313 1.97 -1.84 -10.75
N GLN A 314 2.92 -2.71 -11.11
CA GLN A 314 4.06 -3.07 -10.26
C GLN A 314 4.87 -1.84 -9.83
N SER A 315 5.07 -0.88 -10.73
CA SER A 315 5.85 0.33 -10.45
C SER A 315 5.23 1.20 -9.36
N PHE A 316 3.90 1.31 -9.33
CA PHE A 316 3.20 2.02 -8.26
C PHE A 316 3.22 1.24 -6.95
N ARG A 317 3.07 -0.09 -7.01
CA ARG A 317 3.11 -0.97 -5.85
C ARG A 317 4.48 -0.92 -5.17
N ASP A 318 5.57 -1.03 -5.93
CA ASP A 318 6.95 -0.98 -5.41
C ASP A 318 7.23 0.34 -4.70
N LEU A 319 6.80 1.47 -5.28
CA LEU A 319 6.92 2.78 -4.64
C LEU A 319 6.08 2.88 -3.36
N ALA A 320 4.84 2.37 -3.37
CA ALA A 320 3.97 2.38 -2.19
C ALA A 320 4.59 1.62 -1.02
N LEU A 321 5.11 0.41 -1.29
CA LEU A 321 5.78 -0.43 -0.29
C LEU A 321 7.06 0.23 0.22
N LEU A 322 7.87 0.83 -0.66
CA LEU A 322 9.07 1.56 -0.25
C LEU A 322 8.73 2.72 0.70
N LEU A 323 7.77 3.56 0.33
CA LEU A 323 7.37 4.73 1.11
C LEU A 323 6.72 4.33 2.44
N GLN A 324 6.02 3.20 2.48
CA GLN A 324 5.51 2.62 3.72
C GLN A 324 6.64 2.20 4.68
N GLU A 325 7.74 1.67 4.16
CA GLU A 325 8.88 1.15 4.95
C GLU A 325 9.93 2.21 5.32
N SER A 326 10.04 3.31 4.56
CA SER A 326 11.03 4.37 4.83
C SER A 326 10.82 4.99 6.23
N ASN A 327 11.87 5.37 6.97
CA ASN A 327 11.71 5.91 8.34
C ASN A 327 11.54 7.45 8.38
N SER A 328 10.84 8.04 7.41
CA SER A 328 10.63 9.48 7.37
C SER A 328 9.64 9.94 8.44
N GLU A 329 10.03 10.93 9.27
CA GLU A 329 9.11 11.60 10.22
C GLU A 329 7.95 12.32 9.49
N THR A 330 8.11 12.58 8.19
CA THR A 330 7.11 13.23 7.33
C THR A 330 6.63 12.28 6.22
N LYS A 331 6.18 11.06 6.59
CA LYS A 331 5.52 10.16 5.63
C LYS A 331 4.28 10.83 5.04
N ASN A 332 4.22 10.93 3.72
CA ASN A 332 3.01 11.35 3.02
C ASN A 332 2.05 10.16 2.90
N LEU A 333 1.26 9.93 3.94
CA LEU A 333 0.36 8.78 4.03
C LEU A 333 -0.79 8.83 3.02
N ILE A 334 -1.14 10.04 2.56
CA ILE A 334 -2.12 10.23 1.48
C ILE A 334 -1.54 9.72 0.17
N GLU A 335 -0.30 10.06 -0.15
CA GLU A 335 0.39 9.58 -1.35
C GLU A 335 0.50 8.05 -1.36
N ILE A 336 0.88 7.43 -0.24
CA ILE A 336 0.97 5.95 -0.13
C ILE A 336 -0.41 5.31 -0.39
N SER A 337 -1.46 5.84 0.24
CA SER A 337 -2.84 5.39 0.01
C SER A 337 -3.25 5.52 -1.46
N ASP A 338 -2.91 6.64 -2.10
CA ASP A 338 -3.28 6.90 -3.49
C ASP A 338 -2.52 6.01 -4.47
N LEU A 339 -1.25 5.66 -4.19
CA LEU A 339 -0.49 4.67 -4.96
C LEU A 339 -1.14 3.28 -4.86
N PHE A 340 -1.52 2.83 -3.66
CA PHE A 340 -2.23 1.56 -3.51
C PHE A 340 -3.58 1.56 -4.25
N LYS A 341 -4.36 2.64 -4.14
CA LYS A 341 -5.62 2.78 -4.88
C LYS A 341 -5.41 2.79 -6.38
N LYS A 342 -4.33 3.43 -6.86
CA LYS A 342 -3.97 3.43 -8.28
C LYS A 342 -3.78 2.01 -8.78
N VAL A 343 -3.09 1.15 -8.03
CA VAL A 343 -2.92 -0.27 -8.37
C VAL A 343 -4.26 -1.03 -8.31
N ILE A 344 -5.06 -0.86 -7.26
CA ILE A 344 -6.30 -1.63 -7.07
C ILE A 344 -7.40 -1.24 -8.09
N PHE A 345 -7.55 0.05 -8.37
CA PHE A 345 -8.63 0.58 -9.23
C PHE A 345 -8.14 1.01 -10.62
N GLY A 346 -6.85 0.87 -10.90
CA GLY A 346 -6.28 1.15 -12.21
C GLY A 346 -6.78 0.21 -13.29
N GLU A 347 -6.69 0.68 -14.52
CA GLU A 347 -6.94 -0.12 -15.72
C GLU A 347 -5.60 -0.65 -16.20
N TRP A 348 -5.42 -1.95 -16.01
CA TRP A 348 -4.20 -2.66 -16.34
C TRP A 348 -4.48 -3.68 -17.44
N ASP A 349 -3.43 -4.02 -18.18
CA ASP A 349 -3.46 -5.13 -19.11
C ASP A 349 -3.81 -6.45 -18.37
N ASN A 350 -4.51 -7.36 -19.04
CA ASN A 350 -5.00 -8.60 -18.44
C ASN A 350 -3.87 -9.48 -17.88
N ARG A 351 -2.63 -9.30 -18.34
CA ARG A 351 -1.45 -9.99 -17.79
C ARG A 351 -1.21 -9.69 -16.31
N TYR A 352 -1.75 -8.60 -15.78
CA TYR A 352 -1.66 -8.22 -14.36
C TYR A 352 -2.90 -8.57 -13.54
N SER A 353 -3.78 -9.45 -14.04
CA SER A 353 -5.03 -9.79 -13.35
C SER A 353 -4.77 -10.32 -11.93
N GLU A 354 -5.59 -9.89 -10.96
CA GLU A 354 -5.55 -10.28 -9.54
C GLU A 354 -4.44 -9.62 -8.70
N ILE A 355 -3.59 -8.76 -9.27
CA ILE A 355 -2.66 -7.93 -8.48
C ILE A 355 -3.39 -7.05 -7.45
N GLU A 356 -4.67 -6.77 -7.71
CA GLU A 356 -5.55 -6.03 -6.79
C GLU A 356 -5.66 -6.74 -5.44
N VAL A 357 -5.66 -8.08 -5.41
CA VAL A 357 -5.83 -8.86 -4.19
C VAL A 357 -4.57 -8.79 -3.32
N THR A 358 -3.40 -9.02 -3.91
CA THR A 358 -2.10 -8.88 -3.23
C THR A 358 -1.91 -7.46 -2.69
N THR A 359 -2.31 -6.47 -3.50
CA THR A 359 -2.21 -5.06 -3.10
C THR A 359 -3.24 -4.68 -2.04
N LEU A 360 -4.41 -5.31 -2.02
CA LEU A 360 -5.40 -5.15 -0.95
C LEU A 360 -4.89 -5.70 0.39
N HIS A 361 -4.16 -6.81 0.41
CA HIS A 361 -3.47 -7.27 1.63
C HIS A 361 -2.52 -6.21 2.17
N GLU A 362 -1.73 -5.60 1.29
CA GLU A 362 -0.75 -4.56 1.63
C GLU A 362 -1.42 -3.26 2.11
N LEU A 363 -2.46 -2.84 1.41
CA LEU A 363 -3.28 -1.68 1.82
C LEU A 363 -3.92 -1.92 3.19
N ASN A 364 -4.43 -3.13 3.46
CA ASN A 364 -5.02 -3.46 4.74
C ASN A 364 -3.99 -3.48 5.88
N TYR A 365 -2.77 -3.93 5.60
CA TYR A 365 -1.67 -3.80 6.56
C TYR A 365 -1.29 -2.33 6.80
N PHE A 366 -1.21 -1.52 5.74
CA PHE A 366 -0.99 -0.08 5.85
C PHE A 366 -2.07 0.60 6.71
N VAL A 367 -3.36 0.30 6.45
CA VAL A 367 -4.48 0.83 7.25
C VAL A 367 -4.38 0.37 8.71
N PHE A 368 -3.99 -0.88 8.97
CA PHE A 368 -3.78 -1.37 10.33
C PHE A 368 -2.66 -0.62 11.06
N GLN A 369 -1.51 -0.39 10.40
CA GLN A 369 -0.39 0.36 10.97
C GLN A 369 -0.78 1.81 11.31
N PHE A 370 -1.54 2.47 10.45
CA PHE A 370 -1.87 3.90 10.57
C PHE A 370 -3.33 4.17 10.97
N HIS A 371 -4.01 3.21 11.60
CA HIS A 371 -5.44 3.27 11.93
C HIS A 371 -5.84 4.47 12.83
N HIS A 372 -4.90 5.04 13.57
CA HIS A 372 -5.13 6.26 14.36
C HIS A 372 -5.39 7.51 13.49
N GLN A 373 -5.04 7.48 12.20
CA GLN A 373 -5.20 8.60 11.28
C GLN A 373 -6.51 8.50 10.47
N GLN A 374 -7.57 9.10 11.00
CA GLN A 374 -8.92 9.02 10.42
C GLN A 374 -9.04 9.52 8.97
N GLN A 375 -8.14 10.41 8.52
CA GLN A 375 -8.17 10.93 7.15
C GLN A 375 -7.95 9.84 6.09
N ILE A 376 -7.13 8.83 6.40
CA ILE A 376 -6.83 7.70 5.50
C ILE A 376 -8.07 6.79 5.38
N LEU A 377 -8.65 6.43 6.53
CA LEU A 377 -9.82 5.55 6.64
C LEU A 377 -11.03 6.08 5.85
N ASN A 378 -11.27 7.39 5.88
CA ASN A 378 -12.40 8.00 5.17
C ASN A 378 -12.26 7.94 3.64
N SER A 379 -11.08 7.66 3.12
CA SER A 379 -10.76 7.71 1.69
C SER A 379 -10.83 6.36 0.98
N ILE A 380 -11.04 5.26 1.73
CA ILE A 380 -11.09 3.87 1.24
C ILE A 380 -12.50 3.33 1.50
N ASP A 381 -13.04 2.53 0.58
CA ASP A 381 -14.32 1.87 0.81
C ASP A 381 -14.21 0.87 1.99
N ASN A 382 -14.98 1.09 3.05
CA ASN A 382 -14.96 0.27 4.26
C ASN A 382 -15.15 -1.23 4.00
N ARG A 383 -15.80 -1.62 2.90
CA ARG A 383 -16.00 -3.04 2.54
C ARG A 383 -14.71 -3.74 2.09
N LEU A 384 -13.68 -2.98 1.73
CA LEU A 384 -12.34 -3.48 1.40
C LEU A 384 -11.43 -3.56 2.62
N ILE A 385 -11.82 -2.93 3.74
CA ILE A 385 -11.01 -2.88 4.95
C ILE A 385 -11.29 -4.12 5.78
N ARG A 386 -10.34 -5.06 5.75
CA ARG A 386 -10.34 -6.28 6.53
C ARG A 386 -8.91 -6.69 6.87
N HIS A 387 -8.60 -6.69 8.16
CA HIS A 387 -7.29 -7.08 8.65
C HIS A 387 -7.18 -8.63 8.67
N LEU A 388 -6.27 -9.17 7.84
CA LEU A 388 -6.05 -10.60 7.66
C LEU A 388 -4.63 -10.98 8.12
N PRO A 389 -4.38 -11.12 9.43
CA PRO A 389 -3.05 -11.51 9.91
C PRO A 389 -2.79 -12.99 9.63
N VAL A 390 -1.57 -13.29 9.18
CA VAL A 390 -1.10 -14.65 8.87
C VAL A 390 0.24 -14.92 9.54
N ASP A 391 0.55 -16.18 9.82
CA ASP A 391 1.80 -16.55 10.47
C ASP A 391 2.98 -16.53 9.50
N LEU A 392 2.77 -16.88 8.22
CA LEU A 392 3.79 -16.78 7.18
C LEU A 392 3.14 -16.27 5.89
N ARG A 393 3.73 -15.21 5.32
CA ARG A 393 3.42 -14.65 4.00
C ARG A 393 4.72 -14.54 3.21
N ILE A 394 4.75 -15.05 1.99
CA ILE A 394 5.88 -14.96 1.08
C ILE A 394 5.38 -14.31 -0.19
N VAL A 395 6.04 -13.25 -0.66
CA VAL A 395 5.68 -12.56 -1.90
C VAL A 395 6.91 -12.46 -2.78
N MET A 396 6.85 -13.04 -3.97
CA MET A 396 7.92 -13.02 -4.96
C MET A 396 7.55 -12.13 -6.13
N VAL A 397 8.47 -11.25 -6.52
CA VAL A 397 8.38 -10.37 -7.70
C VAL A 397 9.67 -10.48 -8.51
N TRP A 398 9.65 -10.09 -9.78
CA TRP A 398 10.84 -10.14 -10.64
C TRP A 398 11.01 -8.91 -11.53
N ASP A 399 12.21 -8.73 -12.07
CA ASP A 399 12.60 -7.51 -12.80
C ASP A 399 12.33 -7.53 -14.32
N THR A 400 12.08 -8.70 -14.90
CA THR A 400 11.83 -8.89 -16.34
C THR A 400 10.35 -9.06 -16.68
N ASN A 401 9.91 -8.48 -17.80
CA ASN A 401 8.57 -8.75 -18.33
C ASN A 401 8.54 -10.10 -19.06
N ASP A 402 7.34 -10.64 -19.30
CA ASP A 402 7.12 -11.87 -20.07
C ASP A 402 8.02 -13.04 -19.63
N THR A 403 8.23 -13.13 -18.32
CA THR A 403 9.02 -14.18 -17.69
C THR A 403 8.14 -15.01 -16.78
N ASP A 404 8.35 -16.32 -16.82
CA ASP A 404 7.61 -17.31 -16.05
C ASP A 404 8.48 -17.81 -14.88
N VAL A 405 8.15 -17.33 -13.68
CA VAL A 405 8.83 -17.69 -12.43
C VAL A 405 7.82 -18.16 -11.41
N ASP A 406 7.83 -19.45 -11.10
CA ASP A 406 6.91 -20.03 -10.12
C ASP A 406 7.52 -20.03 -8.72
N LEU A 407 6.72 -19.62 -7.75
CA LEU A 407 6.96 -19.77 -6.33
C LEU A 407 6.53 -21.18 -5.89
N HIS A 408 7.47 -21.89 -5.29
CA HIS A 408 7.25 -23.20 -4.69
C HIS A 408 7.55 -23.13 -3.20
N VAL A 409 6.63 -23.59 -2.36
CA VAL A 409 6.82 -23.66 -0.91
C VAL A 409 6.62 -25.10 -0.45
N ILE A 410 7.70 -25.74 -0.01
CA ILE A 410 7.62 -27.04 0.67
C ILE A 410 7.35 -26.78 2.15
N GLU A 411 6.24 -27.32 2.64
CA GLU A 411 5.80 -27.20 4.03
C GLU A 411 6.49 -28.25 4.93
N PRO A 412 6.46 -28.05 6.27
CA PRO A 412 7.03 -29.01 7.22
C PRO A 412 6.45 -30.43 7.14
N THR A 413 5.24 -30.57 6.59
CA THR A 413 4.59 -31.86 6.34
C THR A 413 5.22 -32.64 5.18
N GLY A 414 6.08 -31.99 4.38
CA GLY A 414 6.60 -32.51 3.12
C GLY A 414 5.68 -32.24 1.92
N GLU A 415 4.53 -31.61 2.14
CA GLU A 415 3.60 -31.20 1.08
C GLU A 415 4.13 -29.94 0.38
N GLU A 416 4.00 -29.88 -0.94
CA GLU A 416 4.48 -28.76 -1.75
C GLU A 416 3.30 -27.92 -2.26
N CYS A 417 3.34 -26.62 -1.99
CA CYS A 417 2.38 -25.63 -2.49
C CYS A 417 2.99 -24.87 -3.67
N TYR A 418 2.31 -24.88 -4.82
CA TYR A 418 2.73 -24.22 -6.06
C TYR A 418 1.53 -24.08 -7.01
N TYR A 419 1.71 -23.46 -8.19
CA TYR A 419 0.61 -23.07 -9.07
C TYR A 419 -0.40 -24.19 -9.41
N SER A 420 0.02 -25.46 -9.55
CA SER A 420 -0.89 -26.57 -9.84
C SER A 420 -1.44 -27.25 -8.58
N HIS A 421 -0.86 -26.98 -7.41
CA HIS A 421 -1.30 -27.47 -6.12
C HIS A 421 -1.46 -26.31 -5.13
N LYS A 422 -2.53 -25.52 -5.34
CA LYS A 422 -2.70 -24.20 -4.72
C LYS A 422 -3.13 -24.20 -3.25
N ASN A 423 -3.58 -25.33 -2.73
CA ASN A 423 -4.16 -25.45 -1.40
C ASN A 423 -3.64 -26.71 -0.73
N THR A 424 -2.93 -26.55 0.39
CA THR A 424 -2.33 -27.68 1.13
C THR A 424 -3.20 -28.14 2.29
N ALA A 425 -2.87 -29.30 2.87
CA ALA A 425 -3.59 -29.88 3.99
C ALA A 425 -3.48 -29.06 5.29
N ILE A 426 -2.41 -28.29 5.47
CA ILE A 426 -2.24 -27.40 6.64
C ILE A 426 -2.88 -26.03 6.44
N GLY A 427 -3.47 -25.78 5.26
CA GLY A 427 -4.11 -24.51 4.92
C GLY A 427 -3.15 -23.47 4.36
N GLY A 428 -2.01 -23.89 3.81
CA GLY A 428 -1.20 -23.06 2.93
C GLY A 428 -1.93 -22.83 1.61
N MET A 429 -1.80 -21.61 1.09
CA MET A 429 -2.45 -21.15 -0.12
C MET A 429 -1.44 -20.40 -0.98
N ILE A 430 -1.50 -20.55 -2.30
CA ILE A 430 -0.73 -19.73 -3.24
C ILE A 430 -1.66 -18.96 -4.16
N SER A 431 -1.24 -17.76 -4.56
CA SER A 431 -1.94 -16.91 -5.51
C SER A 431 -2.09 -17.61 -6.86
N ARG A 432 -2.82 -16.97 -7.78
CA ARG A 432 -2.78 -17.38 -9.17
C ARG A 432 -1.36 -17.29 -9.73
N ASP A 433 -1.12 -18.19 -10.67
CA ASP A 433 0.05 -18.28 -11.53
C ASP A 433 0.15 -17.06 -12.44
N PHE A 434 1.27 -16.34 -12.38
CA PHE A 434 1.53 -15.19 -13.25
C PHE A 434 2.50 -15.57 -14.38
N THR A 435 1.97 -16.25 -15.40
CA THR A 435 2.76 -16.73 -16.55
C THR A 435 3.29 -15.63 -17.47
N THR A 436 2.81 -14.39 -17.33
CA THR A 436 3.20 -13.23 -18.14
C THR A 436 3.13 -11.96 -17.29
N GLY A 437 4.20 -11.16 -17.21
CA GLY A 437 4.27 -9.97 -16.36
C GLY A 437 5.52 -9.96 -15.47
N TYR A 438 5.43 -9.32 -14.30
CA TYR A 438 6.52 -9.18 -13.30
C TYR A 438 6.22 -9.89 -11.96
N GLY A 439 5.16 -10.71 -11.91
CA GLY A 439 4.52 -11.15 -10.65
C GLY A 439 3.58 -10.07 -10.09
N PRO A 440 3.12 -10.17 -8.83
CA PRO A 440 3.65 -11.00 -7.75
C PRO A 440 3.03 -12.39 -7.61
N GLU A 441 3.83 -13.40 -7.25
CA GLU A 441 3.32 -14.64 -6.68
C GLU A 441 3.35 -14.60 -5.16
N GLU A 442 2.25 -14.99 -4.51
CA GLU A 442 2.06 -14.87 -3.07
C GLU A 442 1.70 -16.23 -2.46
N TYR A 443 2.42 -16.65 -1.43
CA TYR A 443 2.05 -17.77 -0.56
C TYR A 443 1.65 -17.27 0.83
N LEU A 444 0.57 -17.83 1.37
CA LEU A 444 0.00 -17.49 2.67
C LEU A 444 -0.29 -18.75 3.48
N VAL A 445 0.05 -18.73 4.77
CA VAL A 445 -0.50 -19.70 5.73
C VAL A 445 -0.88 -18.98 7.02
N ARG A 446 -2.19 -19.03 7.32
CA ARG A 446 -2.75 -18.29 8.46
C ARG A 446 -2.25 -18.80 9.81
N LYS A 447 -2.10 -20.12 9.95
CA LYS A 447 -1.59 -20.77 11.15
C LYS A 447 -0.47 -21.74 10.78
N ALA A 448 0.77 -21.30 10.89
CA ALA A 448 1.92 -22.12 10.50
C ALA A 448 2.03 -23.34 11.43
N VAL A 449 2.20 -24.53 10.83
CA VAL A 449 2.67 -25.73 11.53
C VAL A 449 4.16 -25.58 11.82
N LYS A 450 4.61 -26.18 12.93
CA LYS A 450 6.01 -26.15 13.35
C LYS A 450 6.91 -26.88 12.35
N GLY A 451 8.13 -26.40 12.22
CA GLY A 451 9.16 -26.96 11.36
C GLY A 451 9.64 -25.99 10.29
N ILE A 452 10.25 -26.54 9.25
CA ILE A 452 10.95 -25.76 8.22
C ILE A 452 10.09 -25.65 6.98
N TYR A 453 9.82 -24.42 6.54
CA TYR A 453 9.27 -24.12 5.22
C TYR A 453 10.43 -23.82 4.28
N THR A 454 10.51 -24.56 3.17
CA THR A 454 11.55 -24.34 2.16
C THR A 454 10.94 -23.59 0.99
N VAL A 455 11.46 -22.39 0.73
CA VAL A 455 11.01 -21.51 -0.35
C VAL A 455 11.92 -21.71 -1.55
N ARG A 456 11.33 -21.99 -2.71
CA ARG A 456 12.05 -22.23 -3.97
C ARG A 456 11.43 -21.41 -5.10
N ALA A 457 12.26 -21.06 -6.08
CA ALA A 457 11.81 -20.43 -7.31
C ALA A 457 12.12 -21.36 -8.48
N LYS A 458 11.15 -21.58 -9.37
CA LYS A 458 11.32 -22.33 -10.61
C LYS A 458 11.32 -21.37 -11.78
N TYR A 459 12.39 -21.37 -12.57
CA TYR A 459 12.52 -20.48 -13.71
C TYR A 459 12.31 -21.27 -15.01
N PHE A 460 11.24 -21.05 -15.77
CA PHE A 460 10.94 -21.93 -16.92
C PHE A 460 11.67 -21.55 -18.21
N ALA A 461 11.74 -20.25 -18.56
CA ALA A 461 12.67 -19.65 -19.54
C ALA A 461 12.20 -18.25 -19.96
N ASN A 462 13.16 -17.37 -20.25
CA ASN A 462 12.90 -16.11 -20.95
C ASN A 462 12.60 -16.36 -22.44
N HIS A 463 11.50 -15.81 -22.97
CA HIS A 463 11.28 -15.72 -24.42
C HIS A 463 11.93 -14.46 -25.02
N GLN A 464 12.54 -13.60 -24.20
CA GLN A 464 13.27 -12.39 -24.61
C GLN A 464 14.79 -12.54 -24.38
N GLN A 465 15.60 -12.02 -25.31
CA GLN A 465 17.02 -11.73 -25.05
C GLN A 465 17.09 -10.58 -24.03
N SER A 466 17.11 -10.89 -22.74
CA SER A 466 17.26 -9.89 -21.67
C SER A 466 18.66 -9.26 -21.73
N LEU A 467 18.72 -7.93 -21.61
CA LEU A 467 19.96 -7.12 -21.64
C LEU A 467 20.96 -7.49 -20.52
N THR A 468 20.47 -8.04 -19.41
CA THR A 468 21.28 -8.52 -18.27
C THR A 468 21.74 -9.98 -18.43
N GLY A 469 21.15 -10.72 -19.37
CA GLY A 469 21.30 -12.17 -19.52
C GLY A 469 20.69 -13.02 -18.40
N ALA A 470 20.06 -12.43 -17.38
CA ALA A 470 19.50 -13.12 -16.23
C ALA A 470 18.37 -12.31 -15.55
N THR A 471 17.32 -13.01 -15.11
CA THR A 471 16.19 -12.43 -14.37
C THR A 471 16.55 -12.34 -12.90
N THR A 472 16.25 -11.21 -12.25
CA THR A 472 16.42 -11.03 -10.81
C THR A 472 15.06 -11.11 -10.12
N ILE A 473 14.94 -12.01 -9.15
CA ILE A 473 13.79 -12.09 -8.25
C ILE A 473 14.06 -11.32 -6.97
N MET A 474 13.01 -10.73 -6.40
CA MET A 474 12.98 -10.22 -5.03
C MET A 474 11.86 -10.94 -4.28
N VAL A 475 12.21 -11.54 -3.14
CA VAL A 475 11.29 -12.29 -2.30
C VAL A 475 11.17 -11.60 -0.95
N HIS A 476 9.96 -11.16 -0.62
CA HIS A 476 9.60 -10.67 0.71
C HIS A 476 9.08 -11.83 1.55
N ILE A 477 9.71 -12.07 2.68
CA ILE A 477 9.34 -13.13 3.63
C ILE A 477 8.87 -12.46 4.90
N TYR A 478 7.59 -12.62 5.21
CA TYR A 478 6.99 -12.09 6.41
C TYR A 478 6.61 -13.22 7.36
N LYS A 479 7.13 -13.16 8.59
CA LYS A 479 6.59 -13.96 9.70
C LYS A 479 5.68 -13.09 10.55
N TYR A 480 4.57 -13.66 10.99
CA TYR A 480 3.53 -12.98 11.78
C TYR A 480 3.05 -11.70 11.07
N TYR A 481 2.80 -11.78 9.76
CA TYR A 481 2.36 -10.67 8.95
C TYR A 481 1.07 -10.06 9.51
N GLY A 482 1.03 -8.74 9.62
CA GLY A 482 -0.10 -8.02 10.23
C GLY A 482 -0.14 -8.08 11.75
N GLN A 483 0.81 -8.71 12.43
CA GLN A 483 0.86 -8.79 13.89
C GLN A 483 1.89 -7.80 14.46
N SER A 484 1.80 -7.48 15.75
CA SER A 484 2.74 -6.54 16.40
C SER A 484 4.18 -7.05 16.46
N ASN A 485 4.38 -8.36 16.35
CA ASN A 485 5.67 -9.06 16.30
C ASN A 485 6.08 -9.45 14.88
N GLN A 486 5.55 -8.78 13.84
CA GLN A 486 5.92 -9.04 12.45
C GLN A 486 7.44 -8.99 12.26
N GLN A 487 7.98 -9.99 11.56
CA GLN A 487 9.36 -10.03 11.10
C GLN A 487 9.34 -10.02 9.57
N LYS A 488 10.21 -9.22 8.95
CA LYS A 488 10.33 -9.13 7.50
C LYS A 488 11.79 -9.34 7.11
N GLU A 489 12.00 -10.24 6.17
CA GLU A 489 13.27 -10.41 5.47
C GLU A 489 13.04 -10.20 3.97
N ILE A 490 14.02 -9.64 3.29
CA ILE A 490 13.99 -9.42 1.84
C ILE A 490 15.22 -10.10 1.25
N VAL A 491 15.02 -10.82 0.16
CA VAL A 491 16.09 -11.56 -0.52
C VAL A 491 16.03 -11.22 -1.99
N THR A 492 17.16 -10.84 -2.59
CA THR A 492 17.28 -10.75 -4.05
C THR A 492 18.20 -11.86 -4.58
N LEU A 493 17.76 -12.54 -5.64
CA LEU A 493 18.50 -13.63 -6.27
C LEU A 493 18.46 -13.48 -7.79
N ARG A 494 19.55 -13.85 -8.44
CA ARG A 494 19.64 -13.86 -9.91
C ARG A 494 19.47 -15.27 -10.45
N LEU A 495 18.64 -15.39 -11.47
CA LEU A 495 18.27 -16.62 -12.14
C LEU A 495 18.98 -16.64 -13.51
N ASN A 496 19.98 -17.51 -13.66
CA ASN A 496 20.89 -17.51 -14.81
C ASN A 496 20.67 -18.70 -15.77
N SER A 497 19.79 -19.64 -15.42
CA SER A 497 19.68 -20.97 -16.06
C SER A 497 18.22 -21.38 -16.23
N ASN A 498 17.77 -21.51 -17.48
CA ASN A 498 16.42 -21.97 -17.79
C ASN A 498 16.17 -23.37 -17.21
N GLN A 499 14.98 -23.55 -16.64
CA GLN A 499 14.44 -24.78 -16.03
C GLN A 499 15.11 -25.24 -14.72
N GLU A 500 15.86 -24.37 -14.05
CA GLU A 500 16.45 -24.67 -12.75
C GLU A 500 15.47 -24.37 -11.59
N MET A 501 15.44 -25.28 -10.62
CA MET A 501 14.83 -25.08 -9.31
C MET A 501 15.89 -24.51 -8.37
N ILE A 502 15.66 -23.32 -7.84
CA ILE A 502 16.61 -22.66 -6.95
C ILE A 502 16.00 -22.53 -5.56
N ASP A 503 16.71 -23.04 -4.56
CA ASP A 503 16.37 -22.82 -3.15
C ASP A 503 16.66 -21.36 -2.79
N VAL A 504 15.63 -20.64 -2.34
CA VAL A 504 15.71 -19.21 -1.99
C VAL A 504 16.10 -19.07 -0.52
N CYS A 505 15.30 -19.68 0.36
CA CYS A 505 15.51 -19.62 1.80
C CYS A 505 14.78 -20.75 2.54
N LYS A 506 15.17 -20.96 3.79
CA LYS A 506 14.45 -21.82 4.73
C LYS A 506 13.93 -21.00 5.90
N VAL A 507 12.63 -21.08 6.18
CA VAL A 507 11.96 -20.38 7.27
C VAL A 507 11.63 -21.37 8.38
N ASN A 508 12.20 -21.15 9.57
CA ASN A 508 12.01 -22.05 10.71
C ASN A 508 10.94 -21.53 11.70
N PHE A 509 9.93 -22.37 11.97
CA PHE A 509 8.93 -22.21 13.02
C PHE A 509 9.14 -23.26 14.13
N ASN A 510 10.13 -23.05 14.99
CA ASN A 510 10.32 -23.83 16.23
C ASN A 510 9.86 -22.99 17.44
N ASP A 511 9.13 -23.62 18.36
CA ASP A 511 8.71 -22.98 19.62
C ASP A 511 9.88 -22.99 20.61
N ASP A 512 10.30 -21.79 21.01
CA ASP A 512 10.54 -21.44 22.40
C ASP A 512 10.28 -19.93 22.51
N ILE A 513 9.03 -19.56 22.76
CA ILE A 513 8.70 -18.21 23.21
C ILE A 513 9.28 -18.09 24.62
N GLN A 514 10.44 -17.45 24.76
CA GLN A 514 10.78 -16.85 26.03
C GLN A 514 9.66 -15.88 26.37
N GLN A 515 8.94 -16.17 27.46
CA GLN A 515 8.38 -15.14 28.30
C GLN A 515 9.55 -14.23 28.70
N ILE A 516 9.80 -13.18 27.92
CA ILE A 516 10.64 -12.08 28.37
C ILE A 516 9.82 -11.39 29.45
N SER A 517 10.15 -11.77 30.67
CA SER A 517 9.75 -11.12 31.91
C SER A 517 9.92 -9.61 31.79
N ASN A 518 8.84 -8.92 32.16
CA ASN A 518 8.78 -7.51 32.54
C ASN A 518 10.11 -7.02 33.14
N ASN A 519 10.73 -6.02 32.51
CA ASN A 519 11.51 -5.02 33.23
C ASN A 519 11.45 -3.67 32.51
N THR A 520 10.63 -2.80 33.09
CA THR A 520 10.76 -1.34 33.23
C THR A 520 11.22 -0.50 32.03
N VAL A 521 10.25 0.19 31.41
CA VAL A 521 10.40 1.63 31.11
C VAL A 521 9.15 2.35 31.63
N THR A 522 9.38 3.29 32.54
CA THR A 522 8.38 4.15 33.17
C THR A 522 7.91 5.26 32.22
N ASN A 523 6.60 5.54 32.32
CA ASN A 523 5.92 6.80 32.05
C ASN A 523 5.98 7.36 30.62
N ASN A 524 4.90 7.15 29.87
CA ASN A 524 4.09 8.25 29.34
C ASN A 524 2.63 7.79 29.10
N GLN A 525 1.71 8.72 29.28
CA GLN A 525 0.28 8.53 29.50
C GLN A 525 -0.41 7.72 28.39
N HIS A 526 -0.81 6.48 28.70
CA HIS A 526 -1.58 5.60 27.82
C HIS A 526 -3.05 6.02 27.73
N LEU A 527 -3.50 6.35 26.51
CA LEU A 527 -4.87 6.09 26.10
C LEU A 527 -5.02 4.56 25.97
N ASN A 528 -5.80 3.97 26.86
CA ASN A 528 -5.99 2.53 26.99
C ASN A 528 -6.70 1.96 25.74
N THR A 529 -5.97 1.36 24.80
CA THR A 529 -6.53 0.64 23.65
C THR A 529 -6.40 -0.87 23.88
N ASN A 530 -7.35 -1.45 24.61
CA ASN A 530 -7.40 -2.90 24.80
C ASN A 530 -7.72 -3.58 23.45
N ILE A 531 -6.93 -4.58 23.04
CA ILE A 531 -7.09 -5.30 21.77
C ILE A 531 -7.39 -6.77 22.04
N HIS A 532 -8.59 -7.23 21.66
CA HIS A 532 -9.01 -8.64 21.80
C HIS A 532 -8.65 -9.44 20.55
N SER A 533 -7.36 -9.75 20.40
CA SER A 533 -6.69 -10.30 19.19
C SER A 533 -7.30 -11.54 18.54
N ARG A 534 -8.13 -12.32 19.26
CA ARG A 534 -8.70 -13.60 18.81
C ARG A 534 -10.23 -13.63 18.75
N ILE A 535 -10.87 -12.46 18.84
CA ILE A 535 -12.32 -12.34 18.95
C ILE A 535 -12.85 -11.49 17.81
N THR A 536 -13.84 -12.03 17.12
CA THR A 536 -14.56 -11.37 16.04
C THR A 536 -15.88 -10.83 16.59
N CYS A 537 -16.26 -9.63 16.16
CA CYS A 537 -17.56 -9.04 16.47
C CYS A 537 -18.64 -9.67 15.59
N ASP A 538 -19.65 -10.34 16.13
CA ASP A 538 -20.74 -10.94 15.36
C ASP A 538 -21.69 -9.91 14.70
N GLY A 539 -21.53 -8.61 15.01
CA GLY A 539 -22.35 -7.54 14.45
C GLY A 539 -21.75 -6.82 13.23
N CYS A 540 -20.42 -6.83 13.09
CA CYS A 540 -19.72 -6.16 11.99
C CYS A 540 -18.51 -6.92 11.45
N ASP A 541 -18.32 -8.16 11.91
CA ASP A 541 -17.22 -9.05 11.58
C ASP A 541 -15.82 -8.48 11.86
N MET A 542 -15.75 -7.38 12.64
CA MET A 542 -14.50 -6.78 13.06
C MET A 542 -13.71 -7.76 13.93
N SER A 543 -12.50 -8.09 13.49
CA SER A 543 -11.55 -8.91 14.23
C SER A 543 -10.13 -8.37 14.00
N PRO A 544 -9.35 -8.11 15.06
CA PRO A 544 -9.73 -8.23 16.47
C PRO A 544 -10.68 -7.11 16.93
N ILE A 545 -11.45 -7.34 17.99
CA ILE A 545 -12.21 -6.26 18.63
C ILE A 545 -11.22 -5.29 19.28
N ILE A 546 -11.19 -4.05 18.78
CA ILE A 546 -10.37 -2.94 19.30
C ILE A 546 -11.25 -2.08 20.22
N GLY A 547 -10.83 -1.91 21.47
CA GLY A 547 -11.59 -1.26 22.53
C GLY A 547 -12.34 -2.27 23.43
N ASP A 548 -13.46 -1.83 24.03
CA ASP A 548 -14.26 -2.67 24.91
C ASP A 548 -14.95 -3.81 24.13
N ARG A 549 -14.79 -5.05 24.60
CA ARG A 549 -15.47 -6.23 24.08
C ARG A 549 -16.75 -6.51 24.87
N TYR A 550 -17.84 -6.86 24.20
CA TYR A 550 -19.14 -7.11 24.81
C TYR A 550 -19.59 -8.54 24.55
N LYS A 551 -19.44 -9.44 25.54
CA LYS A 551 -19.82 -10.84 25.41
C LYS A 551 -21.27 -11.07 25.83
N CYS A 552 -22.07 -11.74 25.00
CA CYS A 552 -23.41 -12.16 25.39
C CYS A 552 -23.34 -13.23 26.49
N LEU A 553 -24.09 -13.03 27.58
CA LEU A 553 -24.13 -13.98 28.70
C LEU A 553 -25.03 -15.20 28.43
N PHE A 554 -25.88 -15.12 27.40
CA PHE A 554 -26.89 -16.14 27.11
C PHE A 554 -26.63 -16.88 25.81
N CYS A 555 -26.20 -16.19 24.77
CA CYS A 555 -25.87 -16.82 23.51
C CYS A 555 -24.45 -17.40 23.55
N PRO A 556 -24.29 -18.67 23.12
CA PRO A 556 -22.97 -19.26 23.00
C PRO A 556 -22.19 -18.51 21.92
N ASN A 557 -20.96 -18.12 22.25
CA ASN A 557 -20.00 -17.53 21.30
C ASN A 557 -20.38 -16.20 20.65
N ILE A 558 -21.31 -15.42 21.23
CA ILE A 558 -21.61 -14.09 20.70
C ILE A 558 -20.81 -13.01 21.44
N ASP A 559 -20.14 -12.17 20.66
CA ASP A 559 -19.24 -11.10 21.04
C ASP A 559 -19.47 -9.87 20.14
N PHE A 560 -19.61 -8.69 20.74
CA PHE A 560 -19.81 -7.42 20.03
C PHE A 560 -18.69 -6.43 20.35
N CYS A 561 -18.31 -5.61 19.37
CA CYS A 561 -17.47 -4.44 19.61
C CYS A 561 -18.30 -3.28 20.18
N GLN A 562 -17.61 -2.28 20.71
CA GLN A 562 -18.23 -1.11 21.34
C GLN A 562 -19.22 -0.36 20.43
N SER A 563 -19.00 -0.32 19.13
CA SER A 563 -19.92 0.32 18.17
C SER A 563 -21.12 -0.56 17.81
N CYS A 564 -20.98 -1.89 17.84
CA CYS A 564 -22.07 -2.82 17.53
C CYS A 564 -23.01 -3.05 18.72
N LYS A 565 -22.57 -2.82 19.96
CA LYS A 565 -23.45 -2.98 21.13
C LYS A 565 -24.65 -2.02 21.13
N SER A 566 -24.46 -0.81 20.61
CA SER A 566 -25.41 0.32 20.75
C SER A 566 -26.36 0.42 19.57
N VAL A 567 -26.01 -0.22 18.45
CA VAL A 567 -26.88 -0.33 17.29
C VAL A 567 -27.56 -1.67 17.39
N SER A 568 -28.89 -1.70 17.53
CA SER A 568 -29.69 -2.92 17.42
C SER A 568 -29.67 -3.46 15.98
N ARG A 569 -28.50 -3.84 15.45
CA ARG A 569 -28.38 -4.66 14.23
C ARG A 569 -28.62 -6.11 14.61
N THR A 570 -29.83 -6.40 15.11
CA THR A 570 -30.32 -7.75 15.41
C THR A 570 -31.05 -8.38 14.22
N ASN A 571 -30.75 -7.97 12.99
CA ASN A 571 -31.55 -8.36 11.83
C ASN A 571 -30.88 -9.35 10.87
N TYR A 572 -29.74 -9.95 11.23
CA TYR A 572 -29.14 -11.02 10.42
C TYR A 572 -28.44 -12.10 11.28
N ASP A 573 -29.10 -12.58 12.34
CA ASP A 573 -28.97 -13.98 12.72
C ASP A 573 -30.17 -14.40 13.60
N SER A 574 -30.74 -15.56 13.31
CA SER A 574 -31.90 -16.15 14.01
C SER A 574 -31.62 -16.54 15.48
N ASN A 575 -30.39 -16.35 15.96
CA ASN A 575 -29.87 -16.94 17.21
C ASN A 575 -29.58 -15.97 18.36
N HIS A 576 -29.79 -14.65 18.22
CA HIS A 576 -29.56 -13.67 19.31
C HIS A 576 -30.76 -12.75 19.56
N GLN A 577 -31.32 -12.79 20.76
CA GLN A 577 -32.40 -11.89 21.18
C GLN A 577 -31.83 -10.56 21.71
N TYR A 578 -32.41 -9.42 21.31
CA TYR A 578 -31.99 -8.07 21.72
C TYR A 578 -32.01 -7.83 23.24
N ASN A 579 -32.75 -8.67 23.98
CA ASN A 579 -32.91 -8.57 25.42
C ASN A 579 -31.84 -9.37 26.21
N HIS A 580 -30.86 -9.96 25.53
CA HIS A 580 -29.75 -10.64 26.20
C HIS A 580 -28.72 -9.63 26.73
N PRO A 581 -28.45 -9.61 28.05
CA PRO A 581 -27.42 -8.72 28.62
C PRO A 581 -26.01 -9.10 28.15
N LEU A 582 -25.21 -8.07 27.92
CA LEU A 582 -23.82 -8.16 27.47
C LEU A 582 -22.87 -7.82 28.62
N LEU A 583 -21.85 -8.65 28.83
CA LEU A 583 -20.74 -8.37 29.72
C LEU A 583 -19.68 -7.54 28.98
N CYS A 584 -19.38 -6.34 29.49
CA CYS A 584 -18.24 -5.56 29.02
C CYS A 584 -16.94 -6.13 29.61
N ILE A 585 -16.02 -6.50 28.74
CA ILE A 585 -14.68 -6.99 29.05
C ILE A 585 -13.73 -5.91 28.55
N LYS A 586 -13.12 -5.20 29.49
CA LYS A 586 -12.19 -4.12 29.18
C LYS A 586 -10.82 -4.71 28.91
N ASP A 587 -10.24 -5.40 29.89
CA ASP A 587 -8.90 -6.00 29.80
C ASP A 587 -8.97 -7.45 29.25
N THR A 588 -8.08 -7.79 28.34
CA THR A 588 -7.92 -9.16 27.81
C THR A 588 -7.60 -10.18 28.89
N ASN A 589 -7.01 -9.75 30.01
CA ASN A 589 -6.63 -10.60 31.15
C ASN A 589 -7.78 -10.87 32.14
N GLU A 590 -8.92 -10.18 32.06
CA GLU A 590 -10.11 -10.47 32.87
C GLU A 590 -10.88 -11.69 32.36
N TYR A 591 -10.76 -11.98 31.06
CA TYR A 591 -11.54 -13.00 30.35
C TYR A 591 -11.43 -14.43 30.93
N PRO A 592 -10.28 -14.91 31.46
CA PRO A 592 -10.21 -16.22 32.11
C PRO A 592 -10.48 -16.20 33.62
N LYS A 593 -10.59 -15.02 34.28
CA LYS A 593 -10.68 -14.93 35.75
C LYS A 593 -12.11 -14.83 36.29
N SER A 594 -13.09 -14.47 35.46
CA SER A 594 -14.48 -14.28 35.90
C SER A 594 -15.27 -15.60 35.93
N VAL A 595 -15.88 -15.91 37.09
CA VAL A 595 -16.83 -17.02 37.28
C VAL A 595 -18.03 -16.94 36.31
N TYR A 596 -18.26 -15.77 35.70
CA TYR A 596 -19.29 -15.52 34.70
C TYR A 596 -19.01 -16.08 33.30
N LEU A 597 -17.78 -16.54 33.03
CA LEU A 597 -17.28 -16.73 31.66
C LEU A 597 -16.96 -18.17 31.22
N ASN A 598 -17.20 -19.18 32.06
CA ASN A 598 -17.08 -20.59 31.64
C ASN A 598 -18.23 -20.99 30.70
N ASN A 599 -17.98 -21.83 29.67
CA ASN A 599 -19.03 -22.35 28.80
C ASN A 599 -20.07 -23.17 29.61
N ARG A 600 -21.25 -22.58 29.87
CA ARG A 600 -22.25 -23.10 30.82
C ARG A 600 -23.25 -24.08 30.21
N THR A 601 -23.13 -24.35 28.91
CA THR A 601 -23.97 -25.30 28.17
C THR A 601 -23.88 -26.74 28.72
N LYS A 602 -22.80 -27.05 29.45
CA LYS A 602 -22.62 -28.34 30.14
C LYS A 602 -23.43 -28.49 31.44
N ILE A 603 -23.92 -27.39 32.03
CA ILE A 603 -24.73 -27.42 33.26
C ILE A 603 -26.20 -27.46 32.84
N ASN A 604 -26.81 -28.63 32.95
CA ASN A 604 -28.19 -28.86 32.56
C ASN A 604 -28.98 -29.43 33.75
N HIS A 605 -30.08 -28.77 34.12
CA HIS A 605 -31.01 -29.24 35.15
C HIS A 605 -32.29 -29.77 34.49
N LYS A 606 -32.25 -31.03 34.05
CA LYS A 606 -33.22 -31.62 33.10
C LYS A 606 -34.67 -31.51 33.57
N ASP A 607 -34.91 -31.68 34.86
CA ASP A 607 -36.25 -31.72 35.44
C ASP A 607 -36.70 -30.39 36.05
N LYS A 608 -35.88 -29.33 36.00
CA LYS A 608 -36.18 -28.06 36.65
C LYS A 608 -36.62 -27.02 35.62
N GLN A 609 -37.73 -26.35 35.92
CA GLN A 609 -38.28 -25.26 35.13
C GLN A 609 -38.10 -23.94 35.89
N CYS A 610 -37.72 -22.87 35.19
CA CYS A 610 -37.71 -21.53 35.78
C CYS A 610 -39.15 -21.08 36.00
N ASN A 611 -39.50 -20.67 37.22
CA ASN A 611 -40.87 -20.26 37.54
C ASN A 611 -41.25 -18.89 36.95
N SER A 612 -40.29 -18.02 36.61
CA SER A 612 -40.58 -16.69 36.05
C SER A 612 -40.69 -16.70 34.52
N CYS A 613 -39.80 -17.41 33.82
CA CYS A 613 -39.79 -17.45 32.34
C CYS A 613 -40.24 -18.79 31.75
N PHE A 614 -40.66 -19.74 32.58
CA PHE A 614 -41.13 -21.08 32.20
C PHE A 614 -40.16 -21.93 31.37
N MET A 615 -38.88 -21.54 31.30
CA MET A 615 -37.84 -22.30 30.60
C MET A 615 -37.59 -23.67 31.28
N LYS A 616 -37.68 -24.77 30.52
CA LYS A 616 -37.33 -26.14 30.94
C LYS A 616 -36.60 -26.87 29.80
N PRO A 617 -35.45 -27.52 30.05
CA PRO A 617 -34.70 -27.51 31.31
C PRO A 617 -34.00 -26.17 31.55
N ILE A 618 -33.67 -25.86 32.81
CA ILE A 618 -32.80 -24.71 33.12
C ILE A 618 -31.37 -25.08 32.68
N ILE A 619 -30.83 -24.35 31.71
CA ILE A 619 -29.46 -24.46 31.21
C ILE A 619 -28.63 -23.32 31.81
N GLY A 620 -27.48 -23.66 32.41
CA GLY A 620 -26.66 -22.73 33.17
C GLY A 620 -26.92 -22.76 34.69
N ILE A 621 -26.63 -21.67 35.40
CA ILE A 621 -26.72 -21.65 36.86
C ILE A 621 -28.18 -21.60 37.30
N ARG A 622 -28.57 -22.52 38.21
CA ARG A 622 -29.90 -22.53 38.83
C ARG A 622 -29.85 -21.88 40.21
N TYR A 623 -30.81 -21.02 40.49
CA TYR A 623 -31.01 -20.40 41.80
C TYR A 623 -32.27 -20.98 42.44
N LYS A 624 -32.10 -21.66 43.58
CA LYS A 624 -33.21 -22.14 44.40
C LYS A 624 -33.49 -21.12 45.50
N CYS A 625 -34.64 -20.48 45.44
CA CYS A 625 -35.08 -19.56 46.48
C CYS A 625 -35.56 -20.33 47.72
N ALA A 626 -35.42 -19.72 48.90
CA ALA A 626 -35.93 -20.30 50.16
C ALA A 626 -37.43 -20.62 50.10
N CYS A 627 -38.22 -19.86 49.34
CA CYS A 627 -39.65 -20.12 49.13
C CYS A 627 -39.96 -21.28 48.15
N GLY A 628 -38.94 -22.06 47.75
CA GLY A 628 -39.09 -23.26 46.92
C GLY A 628 -39.07 -23.04 45.41
N ILE A 629 -39.02 -21.78 44.96
CA ILE A 629 -39.01 -21.40 43.54
C ILE A 629 -37.63 -21.61 42.90
N ASN A 630 -37.62 -22.03 41.64
CA ASN A 630 -36.42 -22.12 40.81
C ASN A 630 -36.37 -20.94 39.83
N LEU A 631 -35.24 -20.26 39.81
CA LEU A 631 -34.96 -19.19 38.86
C LEU A 631 -33.77 -19.60 38.00
N CYS A 632 -33.89 -19.36 36.69
CA CYS A 632 -32.71 -19.34 35.84
C CYS A 632 -31.90 -18.06 36.13
N GLU A 633 -30.64 -18.07 35.76
CA GLU A 633 -29.73 -16.95 35.94
C GLU A 633 -30.27 -15.62 35.38
N LYS A 634 -31.02 -15.65 34.27
CA LYS A 634 -31.69 -14.45 33.71
C LYS A 634 -32.69 -13.83 34.68
N CYS A 635 -33.59 -14.65 35.19
CA CYS A 635 -34.68 -14.19 36.04
C CYS A 635 -34.20 -13.79 37.43
N GLU A 636 -33.14 -14.42 37.91
CA GLU A 636 -32.48 -14.02 39.14
C GLU A 636 -31.79 -12.65 38.99
N PHE A 637 -30.99 -12.47 37.93
CA PHE A 637 -30.30 -11.21 37.65
C PHE A 637 -31.26 -10.04 37.41
N MET A 638 -32.36 -10.28 36.69
CA MET A 638 -33.38 -9.26 36.43
C MET A 638 -34.26 -8.96 37.66
N GLY A 639 -34.10 -9.67 38.78
CA GLY A 639 -34.91 -9.46 39.97
C GLY A 639 -36.39 -9.80 39.75
N LEU A 640 -36.71 -10.75 38.86
CA LEU A 640 -38.11 -11.14 38.53
C LEU A 640 -38.79 -11.98 39.61
N HIS A 641 -38.24 -11.95 40.83
CA HIS A 641 -38.76 -12.50 42.06
C HIS A 641 -38.18 -11.68 43.21
N ASP A 642 -38.88 -11.65 44.35
CA ASP A 642 -38.51 -10.90 45.54
C ASP A 642 -37.04 -11.12 45.93
N THR A 643 -36.26 -10.04 45.87
CA THR A 643 -34.81 -9.99 46.09
C THR A 643 -34.41 -10.17 47.54
N ASP A 644 -35.34 -9.99 48.48
CA ASP A 644 -35.06 -10.09 49.92
C ASP A 644 -35.02 -11.55 50.38
N HIS A 645 -35.58 -12.47 49.59
CA HIS A 645 -35.47 -13.90 49.88
C HIS A 645 -34.06 -14.44 49.62
N ARG A 646 -33.52 -15.18 50.61
CA ARG A 646 -32.24 -15.88 50.47
C ARG A 646 -32.31 -16.96 49.38
N ARG A 647 -31.29 -17.01 48.51
CA ARG A 647 -31.22 -17.97 47.37
C ARG A 647 -29.95 -18.79 47.44
N THR A 648 -30.07 -20.08 47.11
CA THR A 648 -28.95 -21.00 46.99
C THR A 648 -28.56 -21.15 45.52
N LYS A 649 -27.28 -20.87 45.23
CA LYS A 649 -26.69 -21.00 43.90
C LYS A 649 -26.26 -22.43 43.65
N ILE A 650 -26.72 -23.04 42.55
CA ILE A 650 -26.46 -24.43 42.20
C ILE A 650 -25.78 -24.47 40.83
N VAL A 651 -24.56 -24.99 40.82
CA VAL A 651 -23.62 -24.94 39.67
C VAL A 651 -23.21 -26.33 39.15
N LYS A 652 -23.80 -27.39 39.67
CA LYS A 652 -23.61 -28.77 39.21
C LYS A 652 -24.87 -29.24 38.50
N SER A 653 -24.72 -29.98 37.41
CA SER A 653 -25.85 -30.62 36.72
C SER A 653 -26.56 -31.61 37.65
N GLU A 654 -27.88 -31.64 37.57
CA GLU A 654 -28.75 -32.58 38.28
C GLU A 654 -29.64 -33.33 37.29
#